data_AF-A0A947NX56-F1
#
_entry.id   AF-A0A947NX56-F1
#
_cell.length_a   1.000
_cell.length_b   1.000
_cell.length_c   1.000
_cell.angle_alpha   90.00
_cell.angle_beta   90.00
_cell.angle_gamma   90.00
#
_symmetry.space_group_name_H-M   'P 1'
#
loop_
_entity.id
_entity.type
_entity.pdbx_description
1 polymer ?
#
loop_
_entity_poly.entity_id
_entity_poly.type
_entity_poly.pdbx_seq_one_letter_code
_entity_poly.pdbx_strand_id
1 'polypeptide(L)'
;MHVTNQPGEESNILAMREPVIWQLNELIEATGGGRLISSVAPSHGYSSFTFPLPFLKPNSVLLHVHGRSWRERTISGCGQKGMSINSLLTYARRYQNVLVITDQEPDDTVDFPILLVDSTYDALFALATYQRNRFRGHVIGITGTSGKSSTRDMVVALLSKRGLTSSSVGNWNTTEGIALALANLVPEAEFAVVEISGGAIKGMRGLSALDMVHHHDAVITSIGINLTSRTPTARDVAEVKSKLFSHLPTGGKAYYAKDVAEVETLRKAAEGFEQRVIGDRGASSIQLRQIKVELDGSLLQLRLGDADVRVKASVIGPGQINNLALAVQLAIDLGVSLHDVTQTIAAFSLAKRKMEVSNITVGNTVVKLLDDCHNATQVSFENALGHLEQIKTSYSRSILIIGKIVHIEGQESKVYSELGERIAACEPSVVILFDEGLTLLKTKLDELQIPVLQAGSPLQVYELLRDLVTETSVVFLKGSHRGTHIRELSSLLRKGDGSMSGRTSAGILHSSWTQYELAYYIEALAYYDEVIFIDPSRVTYRIDAGSSRITVDYLGRSLDNLSIVYTLEYGDKATLLARVLSRLGCEISDSLGAMGSDDFALLGISPKGDETHIGATRHIISSLAVAGPYLEKLDTGDFPLLYNPPGKRNSGATVELLNSEAALRWCEKYFTKTSKLLCLEQPLPAEKSWRVLIVDAEVIACYECRLERTSGTQEYLKVEPLVAAELAQVINDNLPRHFQKGVYGVDVVTGVDGDHRLAAIKRRPAFGDLRRLYNLNFPALVHSRLSQRVLPCRNTCDETVGASVLFLGDTNPGETYQLRNEEKGEVNILTTHGYDQAFLPFRSLLDSADYRIMNFEAVITSERESPFREIKPYLDWTSPEETPRVMRELSIDAVNLANNHSLDYGETGLREMLKVLDESGIAHFGAAMDASAAAHPLQYVLQVGEREQRIIVASGFEHRGNHDQWGYYARTDKAGVNDWTVANAGQQVGELRVTYPDAFIVAFPHWGSNYSYKVERQERLAHVLIDAGADLIIGHGSHMMQEIERYSNRWVVYGIGNFVYNAPGRFHKFDVLPYGLIPRLRFLAQHDQCSVELELYPIFSDNRVSDYNPRYLNARELKNLLRRFTLHSDDDDNELIRRVVMGHNQFGPYFSLQVASHPWD
;
A
#
# COMPACT_ATOMS: atom_id res chain seq x y z
N MET A 1 -1.05 18.09 23.78
CA MET A 1 -2.08 17.29 24.50
C MET A 1 -3.43 17.52 23.84
N HIS A 2 -4.46 16.71 24.13
CA HIS A 2 -5.83 17.10 23.78
C HIS A 2 -6.43 17.95 24.90
N VAL A 3 -7.30 18.88 24.49
CA VAL A 3 -8.01 19.83 25.34
C VAL A 3 -9.47 19.76 24.91
N THR A 4 -10.39 19.66 25.87
CA THR A 4 -11.84 19.54 25.57
C THR A 4 -12.66 20.45 26.47
N ASN A 5 -13.68 21.07 25.88
CA ASN A 5 -14.66 21.94 26.54
C ASN A 5 -16.05 21.28 26.59
N GLN A 6 -16.98 21.89 27.34
CA GLN A 6 -18.36 21.43 27.45
C GLN A 6 -19.06 21.34 26.08
N PRO A 7 -19.74 20.22 25.75
CA PRO A 7 -20.70 20.18 24.66
C PRO A 7 -22.02 20.78 25.16
N GLY A 8 -22.36 22.01 24.76
CA GLY A 8 -23.59 22.66 25.23
C GLY A 8 -23.92 24.05 24.68
N GLU A 9 -22.95 24.88 24.29
CA GLU A 9 -23.24 26.24 23.79
C GLU A 9 -22.73 26.46 22.36
N GLU A 10 -23.68 26.65 21.43
CA GLU A 10 -23.43 27.34 20.16
C GLU A 10 -23.10 28.81 20.45
N SER A 11 -21.82 29.12 20.67
CA SER A 11 -21.37 30.48 20.94
C SER A 11 -20.41 30.99 19.85
N ASN A 12 -20.99 31.68 18.87
CA ASN A 12 -20.39 32.66 17.94
C ASN A 12 -19.12 32.27 17.16
N ILE A 13 -19.22 32.44 15.83
CA ILE A 13 -18.10 32.46 14.89
C ILE A 13 -17.24 33.71 15.14
N LEU A 14 -16.35 33.61 16.14
CA LEU A 14 -15.16 34.44 16.32
C LEU A 14 -14.00 33.47 16.49
N ALA A 15 -12.97 33.60 15.64
CA ALA A 15 -11.87 32.64 15.58
C ALA A 15 -11.21 32.43 16.95
N MET A 16 -11.44 31.27 17.56
CA MET A 16 -10.74 30.86 18.78
C MET A 16 -9.26 30.67 18.44
N ARG A 17 -8.43 31.64 18.83
CA ARG A 17 -6.98 31.50 18.78
C ARG A 17 -6.56 30.31 19.63
N GLU A 18 -5.68 29.46 19.10
CA GLU A 18 -5.10 28.38 19.90
C GLU A 18 -4.39 28.96 21.14
N PRO A 19 -4.51 28.32 22.32
CA PRO A 19 -3.88 28.82 23.53
C PRO A 19 -2.36 28.78 23.38
N VAL A 20 -1.69 29.87 23.75
CA VAL A 20 -0.24 29.95 23.76
C VAL A 20 0.28 29.24 25.01
N ILE A 21 0.94 28.10 24.83
CA ILE A 21 1.49 27.30 25.93
C ILE A 21 2.92 27.69 26.28
N TRP A 22 3.67 28.28 25.35
CA TRP A 22 5.06 28.70 25.52
C TRP A 22 5.27 30.10 24.97
N GLN A 23 5.86 31.00 25.76
CA GLN A 23 6.52 32.20 25.26
C GLN A 23 7.99 31.91 24.94
N LEU A 24 8.61 32.72 24.08
CA LEU A 24 10.02 32.53 23.73
C LEU A 24 10.98 32.63 24.93
N ASN A 25 10.78 33.63 25.81
CA ASN A 25 11.61 33.82 27.00
C ASN A 25 11.52 32.62 27.95
N GLU A 26 10.35 32.00 28.04
CA GLU A 26 10.09 30.79 28.83
C GLU A 26 10.88 29.60 28.27
N LEU A 27 10.94 29.44 26.94
CA LEU A 27 11.77 28.40 26.29
C LEU A 27 13.27 28.61 26.55
N ILE A 28 13.76 29.85 26.48
CA ILE A 28 15.17 30.20 26.74
C ILE A 28 15.51 29.93 28.21
N GLU A 29 14.66 30.36 29.15
CA GLU A 29 14.85 30.13 30.59
C GLU A 29 14.81 28.63 30.92
N ALA A 30 13.78 27.91 30.45
CA ALA A 30 13.60 26.48 30.68
C ALA A 30 14.75 25.62 30.15
N THR A 31 15.40 26.04 29.07
CA THR A 31 16.55 25.33 28.48
C THR A 31 17.91 25.73 29.06
N GLY A 32 17.93 26.55 30.12
CA GLY A 32 19.17 26.93 30.81
C GLY A 32 19.91 28.11 30.16
N GLY A 33 19.21 28.95 29.39
CA GLY A 33 19.82 30.06 28.65
C GLY A 33 20.19 29.70 27.22
N GLY A 34 19.41 28.83 26.57
CA GLY A 34 19.65 28.38 25.19
C GLY A 34 19.89 29.55 24.22
N ARG A 35 20.86 29.40 23.32
CA ARG A 35 21.28 30.46 22.41
C ARG A 35 20.30 30.55 21.25
N LEU A 36 19.50 31.61 21.22
CA LEU A 36 18.65 31.92 20.07
C LEU A 36 19.53 32.27 18.85
N ILE A 37 19.36 31.53 17.77
CA ILE A 37 19.92 31.77 16.45
C ILE A 37 18.74 32.09 15.53
N SER A 38 18.63 33.33 15.06
CA SER A 38 17.67 33.70 14.02
C SER A 38 18.06 34.97 13.29
N SER A 39 17.76 35.04 11.99
CA SER A 39 17.79 36.27 11.20
C SER A 39 16.43 37.02 11.21
N VAL A 40 15.39 36.43 11.81
CA VAL A 40 14.01 36.94 11.82
C VAL A 40 13.53 37.11 13.26
N ALA A 41 12.63 38.08 13.49
CA ALA A 41 11.99 38.25 14.79
C ALA A 41 11.15 37.00 15.14
N PRO A 42 11.46 36.26 16.22
CA PRO A 42 10.68 35.09 16.62
C PRO A 42 9.24 35.45 17.00
N SER A 43 8.33 34.48 16.87
CA SER A 43 7.01 34.60 17.50
C SER A 43 7.18 34.76 19.00
N HIS A 44 6.35 35.63 19.59
CA HIS A 44 6.33 35.80 21.04
C HIS A 44 5.74 34.55 21.71
N GLY A 45 4.85 33.81 21.03
CA GLY A 45 4.15 32.65 21.57
C GLY A 45 3.98 31.46 20.61
N TYR A 46 3.91 30.25 21.17
CA TYR A 46 3.74 28.97 20.49
C TYR A 46 2.60 28.16 21.17
N SER A 47 1.79 27.45 20.38
CA SER A 47 0.58 26.73 20.83
C SER A 47 0.76 25.21 21.00
N SER A 48 1.93 24.68 20.63
CA SER A 48 2.26 23.25 20.78
C SER A 48 3.76 23.02 20.89
N PHE A 49 4.14 21.90 21.50
CA PHE A 49 5.52 21.41 21.56
C PHE A 49 5.54 19.96 21.06
N THR A 50 6.46 19.60 20.17
CA THR A 50 6.48 18.25 19.56
C THR A 50 7.89 17.78 19.20
N PHE A 51 8.04 16.47 19.07
CA PHE A 51 9.15 15.84 18.35
C PHE A 51 8.70 14.79 17.32
N PRO A 52 7.53 14.12 17.43
CA PRO A 52 7.02 13.34 16.30
C PRO A 52 6.58 14.25 15.16
N LEU A 53 7.16 14.04 13.98
CA LEU A 53 6.89 14.85 12.79
C LEU A 53 5.39 14.85 12.39
N PRO A 54 4.62 13.74 12.48
CA PRO A 54 3.19 13.74 12.18
C PRO A 54 2.31 14.59 13.13
N PHE A 55 2.89 15.20 14.17
CA PHE A 55 2.20 16.13 15.07
C PHE A 55 2.73 17.57 14.94
N LEU A 56 3.59 17.86 13.95
CA LEU A 56 4.03 19.21 13.65
C LEU A 56 2.92 20.00 12.95
N LYS A 57 2.68 21.23 13.42
CA LYS A 57 1.67 22.15 12.89
C LYS A 57 2.16 23.61 13.02
N PRO A 58 1.49 24.61 12.42
CA PRO A 58 1.83 26.01 12.63
C PRO A 58 1.85 26.41 14.12
N ASN A 59 2.68 27.37 14.48
CA ASN A 59 2.92 27.83 15.87
C ASN A 59 3.47 26.73 16.81
N SER A 60 4.13 25.68 16.30
CA SER A 60 4.76 24.64 17.13
C SER A 60 6.21 24.96 17.49
N VAL A 61 6.63 24.49 18.65
CA VAL A 61 8.04 24.22 18.96
C VAL A 61 8.37 22.78 18.55
N LEU A 62 9.41 22.57 17.76
CA LEU A 62 9.88 21.26 17.30
C LEU A 62 11.23 20.93 17.94
N LEU A 63 11.33 19.80 18.65
CA LEU A 63 12.58 19.29 19.21
C LEU A 63 13.23 18.28 18.25
N HIS A 64 14.52 18.47 18.00
CA HIS A 64 15.37 17.55 17.23
C HIS A 64 15.72 16.30 18.06
N VAL A 65 15.52 15.10 17.50
CA VAL A 65 15.68 13.81 18.17
C VAL A 65 16.63 12.91 17.37
N HIS A 66 17.91 12.93 17.73
CA HIS A 66 18.98 12.19 17.04
C HIS A 66 20.04 11.64 18.02
N GLY A 67 21.02 10.89 17.50
CA GLY A 67 22.19 10.48 18.27
C GLY A 67 21.94 9.42 19.36
N ARG A 68 23.00 9.05 20.08
CA ARG A 68 23.02 7.93 21.05
C ARG A 68 22.35 8.25 22.39
N SER A 69 22.10 9.54 22.68
CA SER A 69 21.38 9.95 23.89
C SER A 69 19.92 9.49 23.85
N TRP A 70 19.32 9.40 22.66
CA TRP A 70 17.96 8.93 22.47
C TRP A 70 17.90 7.43 22.20
N ARG A 71 16.79 6.78 22.61
CA ARG A 71 16.54 5.38 22.26
C ARG A 71 16.23 5.25 20.77
N GLU A 72 16.80 4.26 20.10
CA GLU A 72 16.49 3.98 18.68
C GLU A 72 14.98 3.81 18.42
N ARG A 73 14.24 3.21 19.35
CA ARG A 73 12.78 3.08 19.28
C ARG A 73 12.06 4.43 19.28
N THR A 74 12.55 5.42 20.03
CA THR A 74 11.98 6.77 20.08
C THR A 74 12.29 7.51 18.79
N ILE A 75 13.53 7.46 18.32
CA ILE A 75 13.96 8.02 17.02
C ILE A 75 13.12 7.43 15.88
N SER A 76 13.02 6.10 15.82
CA SER A 76 12.23 5.39 14.79
C SER A 76 10.73 5.70 14.87
N GLY A 77 10.18 5.82 16.09
CA GLY A 77 8.76 6.08 16.32
C GLY A 77 8.33 7.53 16.13
N CYS A 78 9.25 8.49 16.06
CA CYS A 78 8.96 9.92 15.85
C CYS A 78 9.13 10.38 14.39
N GLY A 79 9.64 9.52 13.51
CA GLY A 79 9.88 9.83 12.09
C GLY A 79 11.23 10.51 11.79
N GLN A 80 12.06 10.79 12.80
CA GLN A 80 13.36 11.47 12.62
C GLN A 80 14.55 10.51 12.35
N LYS A 81 14.30 9.22 12.06
CA LYS A 81 15.39 8.23 11.87
C LYS A 81 16.25 8.56 10.65
N GLY A 82 17.52 8.87 10.89
CA GLY A 82 18.49 9.20 9.85
C GLY A 82 18.43 10.65 9.34
N MET A 83 17.63 11.52 9.97
CA MET A 83 17.60 12.94 9.62
C MET A 83 18.78 13.69 10.25
N SER A 84 19.40 14.58 9.47
CA SER A 84 20.31 15.62 9.96
C SER A 84 19.53 16.86 10.42
N ILE A 85 20.16 17.77 11.17
CA ILE A 85 19.55 19.06 11.52
C ILE A 85 19.04 19.80 10.27
N ASN A 86 19.82 19.90 9.19
CA ASN A 86 19.37 20.58 7.96
C ASN A 86 18.16 19.91 7.31
N SER A 87 18.05 18.58 7.42
CA SER A 87 16.86 17.83 6.95
C SER A 87 15.63 18.13 7.82
N LEU A 88 15.81 18.22 9.13
CA LEU A 88 14.74 18.60 10.07
C LEU A 88 14.30 20.06 9.85
N LEU A 89 15.23 20.99 9.69
CA LEU A 89 14.97 22.40 9.40
C LEU A 89 14.20 22.54 8.07
N THR A 90 14.59 21.79 7.04
CA THR A 90 13.87 21.73 5.76
C THR A 90 12.44 21.18 5.90
N TYR A 91 12.20 20.27 6.84
CA TYR A 91 10.84 19.81 7.16
C TYR A 91 10.05 20.89 7.94
N ALA A 92 10.69 21.56 8.90
CA ALA A 92 10.08 22.60 9.72
C ALA A 92 9.62 23.83 8.91
N ARG A 93 10.37 24.25 7.88
CA ARG A 93 10.03 25.36 6.96
C ARG A 93 8.65 25.27 6.31
N ARG A 94 8.02 24.09 6.29
CA ARG A 94 6.67 23.86 5.73
C ARG A 94 5.54 24.44 6.57
N TYR A 95 5.84 24.92 7.78
CA TYR A 95 4.87 25.36 8.78
C TYR A 95 5.23 26.76 9.30
N GLN A 96 4.22 27.63 9.40
CA GLN A 96 4.41 29.00 9.88
C GLN A 96 4.71 29.03 11.39
N ASN A 97 5.51 30.01 11.82
CA ASN A 97 5.86 30.28 13.22
C ASN A 97 6.40 29.05 13.99
N VAL A 98 7.23 28.22 13.35
CA VAL A 98 7.91 27.12 14.04
C VAL A 98 9.23 27.59 14.64
N LEU A 99 9.49 27.18 15.88
CA LEU A 99 10.80 27.27 16.52
C LEU A 99 11.41 25.87 16.64
N VAL A 100 12.68 25.71 16.25
CA VAL A 100 13.37 24.41 16.36
C VAL A 100 14.36 24.43 17.52
N ILE A 101 14.28 23.43 18.40
CA ILE A 101 15.26 23.21 19.48
C ILE A 101 16.21 22.09 19.06
N THR A 102 17.51 22.38 19.06
CA THR A 102 18.56 21.46 18.59
C THR A 102 19.86 21.65 19.39
N ASP A 103 20.67 20.62 19.45
CA ASP A 103 22.05 20.60 20.00
C ASP A 103 23.12 20.49 18.91
N GLN A 104 22.70 20.67 17.64
CA GLN A 104 23.57 20.84 16.49
C GLN A 104 23.42 22.24 15.94
N GLU A 105 24.54 22.96 15.75
CA GLU A 105 24.54 24.21 15.00
C GLU A 105 24.16 23.92 13.53
N PRO A 106 23.30 24.76 12.91
CA PRO A 106 23.04 24.67 11.48
C PRO A 106 24.25 25.18 10.69
N ASP A 107 24.50 24.58 9.51
CA ASP A 107 25.61 25.00 8.65
C ASP A 107 25.37 26.37 7.97
N ASP A 108 24.10 26.77 7.82
CA ASP A 108 23.65 27.98 7.13
C ASP A 108 22.92 28.98 8.05
N THR A 109 22.82 30.25 7.61
CA THR A 109 21.92 31.23 8.23
C THR A 109 20.45 30.85 8.03
N VAL A 110 19.72 30.67 9.14
CA VAL A 110 18.33 30.19 9.11
C VAL A 110 17.31 31.33 9.25
N ASP A 111 16.25 31.23 8.45
CA ASP A 111 15.14 32.16 8.21
C ASP A 111 13.97 32.03 9.21
N PHE A 112 14.12 31.20 10.23
CA PHE A 112 13.16 31.01 11.32
C PHE A 112 13.92 30.72 12.63
N PRO A 113 13.31 30.87 13.81
CA PRO A 113 14.06 30.81 15.06
C PRO A 113 14.52 29.39 15.42
N ILE A 114 15.82 29.27 15.70
CA ILE A 114 16.43 28.09 16.30
C ILE A 114 16.87 28.42 17.72
N LEU A 115 16.56 27.56 18.68
CA LEU A 115 17.09 27.60 20.02
C LEU A 115 18.16 26.50 20.16
N LEU A 116 19.43 26.91 20.13
CA LEU A 116 20.56 26.00 20.33
C LEU A 116 20.72 25.70 21.82
N VAL A 117 20.81 24.42 22.17
CA VAL A 117 20.98 23.90 23.54
C VAL A 117 22.14 22.91 23.59
N ASP A 118 22.68 22.59 24.76
CA ASP A 118 23.79 21.63 24.87
C ASP A 118 23.36 20.16 24.65
N SER A 119 22.08 19.86 24.87
CA SER A 119 21.51 18.51 24.77
C SER A 119 20.00 18.58 24.57
N THR A 120 19.51 18.08 23.43
CA THR A 120 18.08 17.96 23.12
C THR A 120 17.36 17.00 24.07
N TYR A 121 18.06 15.97 24.54
CA TYR A 121 17.53 15.00 25.50
C TYR A 121 17.23 15.67 26.83
N ASP A 122 18.18 16.46 27.36
CA ASP A 122 18.03 17.12 28.66
C ASP A 122 17.08 18.34 28.55
N ALA A 123 17.09 19.05 27.41
CA ALA A 123 16.12 20.10 27.12
C ALA A 123 14.67 19.62 27.16
N LEU A 124 14.35 18.40 26.68
CA LEU A 124 13.00 17.82 26.82
C LEU A 124 12.54 17.75 28.28
N PHE A 125 13.41 17.29 29.18
CA PHE A 125 13.08 17.14 30.60
C PHE A 125 13.05 18.48 31.33
N ALA A 126 13.92 19.42 30.96
CA ALA A 126 13.92 20.77 31.51
C ALA A 126 12.63 21.53 31.13
N LEU A 127 12.23 21.47 29.85
CA LEU A 127 10.95 22.03 29.35
C LEU A 127 9.73 21.40 30.04
N ALA A 128 9.71 20.08 30.18
CA ALA A 128 8.64 19.37 30.89
C ALA A 128 8.50 19.82 32.36
N THR A 129 9.64 19.96 33.05
CA THR A 129 9.72 20.38 34.45
C THR A 129 9.30 21.84 34.61
N TYR A 130 9.78 22.74 33.74
CA TYR A 130 9.41 24.15 33.74
C TYR A 130 7.91 24.34 33.55
N GLN A 131 7.33 23.71 32.52
CA GLN A 131 5.91 23.83 32.24
C GLN A 131 5.04 23.22 33.36
N ARG A 132 5.47 22.11 33.95
CA ARG A 132 4.80 21.57 35.14
C ARG A 132 4.85 22.54 36.33
N ASN A 133 5.98 23.18 36.60
CA ASN A 133 6.12 24.11 37.72
C ASN A 133 5.28 25.39 37.56
N ARG A 134 5.07 25.83 36.30
CA ARG A 134 4.13 26.89 35.93
C ARG A 134 2.68 26.45 36.10
N PHE A 135 2.35 25.21 35.75
CA PHE A 135 0.98 24.68 35.79
C PHE A 135 0.40 24.67 37.23
N ARG A 136 -0.71 25.40 37.42
CA ARG A 136 -1.40 25.54 38.72
C ARG A 136 -2.66 24.68 38.86
N GLY A 137 -3.13 24.06 37.77
CA GLY A 137 -4.27 23.15 37.82
C GLY A 137 -3.98 21.87 38.60
N HIS A 138 -5.03 21.13 38.92
CA HIS A 138 -4.94 19.85 39.61
C HIS A 138 -4.39 18.78 38.67
N VAL A 139 -3.58 17.86 39.19
CA VAL A 139 -2.83 16.90 38.36
C VAL A 139 -3.11 15.49 38.86
N ILE A 140 -3.57 14.64 37.95
CA ILE A 140 -3.98 13.27 38.23
C ILE A 140 -2.98 12.31 37.56
N GLY A 141 -2.24 11.57 38.37
CA GLY A 141 -1.38 10.48 37.90
C GLY A 141 -2.16 9.18 37.82
N ILE A 142 -2.10 8.47 36.69
CA ILE A 142 -2.80 7.18 36.51
C ILE A 142 -1.80 6.10 36.14
N THR A 143 -1.73 5.01 36.92
CA THR A 143 -0.99 3.80 36.56
C THR A 143 -1.79 2.51 36.83
N GLY A 144 -1.26 1.41 36.33
CA GLY A 144 -1.80 0.06 36.54
C GLY A 144 -1.25 -0.93 35.51
N THR A 145 -1.52 -2.21 35.70
CA THR A 145 -1.15 -3.25 34.73
C THR A 145 -2.07 -3.14 33.51
N SER A 146 -3.40 -3.21 33.73
CA SER A 146 -4.47 -2.98 32.75
C SER A 146 -5.27 -1.70 33.07
N GLY A 147 -6.23 -1.32 32.23
CA GLY A 147 -7.22 -0.26 32.56
C GLY A 147 -6.78 1.20 32.41
N LYS A 148 -5.47 1.51 32.56
CA LYS A 148 -4.87 2.86 32.50
C LYS A 148 -5.54 3.83 31.51
N SER A 149 -5.39 3.61 30.20
CA SER A 149 -5.85 4.55 29.19
C SER A 149 -7.36 4.71 29.19
N SER A 150 -8.13 3.63 29.37
CA SER A 150 -9.59 3.74 29.50
C SER A 150 -10.01 4.54 30.72
N THR A 151 -9.27 4.44 31.82
CA THR A 151 -9.53 5.23 33.04
C THR A 151 -9.15 6.69 32.83
N ARG A 152 -8.03 6.99 32.15
CA ARG A 152 -7.70 8.35 31.69
C ARG A 152 -8.83 8.92 30.84
N ASP A 153 -9.30 8.17 29.83
CA ASP A 153 -10.34 8.62 28.90
C ASP A 153 -11.66 8.93 29.65
N MET A 154 -12.04 8.10 30.63
CA MET A 154 -13.19 8.35 31.53
C MET A 154 -12.99 9.58 32.42
N VAL A 155 -11.83 9.71 33.08
CA VAL A 155 -11.52 10.86 33.95
C VAL A 155 -11.53 12.16 33.15
N VAL A 156 -10.95 12.18 31.95
CA VAL A 156 -10.99 13.35 31.06
C VAL A 156 -12.43 13.71 30.69
N ALA A 157 -13.23 12.74 30.22
CA ALA A 157 -14.62 12.99 29.86
C ALA A 157 -15.45 13.57 31.01
N LEU A 158 -15.23 13.10 32.24
CA LEU A 158 -15.90 13.58 33.44
C LEU A 158 -15.41 14.97 33.89
N LEU A 159 -14.10 15.19 33.96
CA LEU A 159 -13.53 16.47 34.41
C LEU A 159 -13.79 17.61 33.41
N SER A 160 -13.87 17.32 32.11
CA SER A 160 -14.26 18.31 31.09
C SER A 160 -15.71 18.83 31.21
N LYS A 161 -16.54 18.25 32.08
CA LYS A 161 -17.82 18.86 32.48
C LYS A 161 -17.65 20.00 33.48
N ARG A 162 -16.60 19.95 34.30
CA ARG A 162 -16.31 20.91 35.38
C ARG A 162 -15.32 21.99 34.96
N GLY A 163 -14.32 21.67 34.14
CA GLY A 163 -13.30 22.63 33.72
C GLY A 163 -12.37 22.14 32.61
N LEU A 164 -11.60 23.07 32.06
CA LEU A 164 -10.66 22.83 30.96
C LEU A 164 -9.66 21.72 31.36
N THR A 165 -9.68 20.59 30.66
CA THR A 165 -8.90 19.40 31.03
C THR A 165 -7.88 19.05 29.95
N SER A 166 -6.62 18.93 30.35
CA SER A 166 -5.50 18.45 29.53
C SER A 166 -5.22 16.96 29.73
N SER A 167 -4.82 16.21 28.70
CA SER A 167 -4.41 14.80 28.88
C SER A 167 -3.31 14.30 27.96
N SER A 168 -2.57 13.28 28.43
CA SER A 168 -1.60 12.56 27.59
C SER A 168 -2.29 11.97 26.35
N VAL A 169 -1.59 12.01 25.21
CA VAL A 169 -2.11 11.52 23.92
C VAL A 169 -1.79 10.03 23.77
N GLY A 170 -2.68 9.25 23.15
CA GLY A 170 -2.41 7.87 22.74
C GLY A 170 -1.83 6.98 23.86
N ASN A 171 -0.70 6.31 23.57
CA ASN A 171 0.09 5.49 24.51
C ASN A 171 1.46 6.15 24.83
N TRP A 172 1.54 7.48 24.90
CA TRP A 172 2.76 8.22 25.27
C TRP A 172 2.99 8.19 26.80
N ASN A 173 3.17 6.99 27.36
CA ASN A 173 3.29 6.72 28.80
C ASN A 173 4.71 6.30 29.26
N THR A 174 5.72 6.44 28.39
CA THR A 174 7.14 6.32 28.75
C THR A 174 7.67 7.63 29.33
N THR A 175 8.87 7.64 29.93
CA THR A 175 9.48 8.85 30.51
C THR A 175 9.55 10.00 29.49
N GLU A 176 9.94 9.71 28.24
CA GLU A 176 10.03 10.68 27.15
C GLU A 176 8.64 11.15 26.68
N GLY A 177 7.66 10.24 26.61
CA GLY A 177 6.28 10.57 26.23
C GLY A 177 5.53 11.39 27.28
N ILE A 178 5.84 11.17 28.56
CA ILE A 178 5.33 11.97 29.67
C ILE A 178 5.96 13.35 29.66
N ALA A 179 7.28 13.47 29.44
CA ALA A 179 7.93 14.77 29.29
C ALA A 179 7.33 15.58 28.12
N LEU A 180 7.08 14.94 26.97
CA LEU A 180 6.35 15.54 25.85
C LEU A 180 4.93 15.98 26.25
N ALA A 181 4.20 15.19 27.03
CA ALA A 181 2.88 15.57 27.52
C ALA A 181 2.94 16.77 28.47
N LEU A 182 3.84 16.78 29.45
CA LEU A 182 4.03 17.87 30.41
C LEU A 182 4.45 19.18 29.74
N ALA A 183 5.36 19.12 28.76
CA ALA A 183 5.74 20.27 27.93
C ALA A 183 4.60 20.81 27.03
N ASN A 184 3.42 20.17 27.03
CA ASN A 184 2.20 20.64 26.38
C ASN A 184 1.07 20.97 27.39
N LEU A 185 1.38 21.16 28.67
CA LEU A 185 0.39 21.61 29.66
C LEU A 185 -0.10 23.01 29.29
N VAL A 186 -1.41 23.15 29.11
CA VAL A 186 -2.08 24.45 28.94
C VAL A 186 -2.14 25.13 30.31
N PRO A 187 -1.50 26.30 30.53
CA PRO A 187 -1.44 26.94 31.84
C PRO A 187 -2.81 27.22 32.46
N GLU A 188 -3.83 27.47 31.63
CA GLU A 188 -5.21 27.78 32.00
C GLU A 188 -6.06 26.54 32.30
N ALA A 189 -5.55 25.32 32.10
CA ALA A 189 -6.33 24.11 32.36
C ALA A 189 -6.50 23.88 33.87
N GLU A 190 -7.74 23.63 34.30
CA GLU A 190 -8.07 23.32 35.70
C GLU A 190 -7.58 21.92 36.08
N PHE A 191 -7.49 21.01 35.11
CA PHE A 191 -7.10 19.62 35.32
C PHE A 191 -6.06 19.14 34.29
N ALA A 192 -5.15 18.25 34.73
CA ALA A 192 -4.24 17.51 33.85
C ALA A 192 -4.19 16.02 34.21
N VAL A 193 -4.44 15.14 33.23
CA VAL A 193 -4.52 13.68 33.43
C VAL A 193 -3.35 12.99 32.71
N VAL A 194 -2.43 12.42 33.50
CA VAL A 194 -1.16 11.85 33.00
C VAL A 194 -1.14 10.34 33.20
N GLU A 195 -1.12 9.59 32.09
CA GLU A 195 -0.91 8.14 32.13
C GLU A 195 0.58 7.79 32.29
N ILE A 196 0.92 7.00 33.31
CA ILE A 196 2.29 6.65 33.67
C ILE A 196 2.52 5.13 33.62
N SER A 197 3.49 4.68 32.82
CA SER A 197 3.90 3.26 32.77
C SER A 197 4.80 2.86 33.95
N GLY A 198 4.83 1.57 34.30
CA GLY A 198 5.72 1.07 35.36
C GLY A 198 7.21 1.25 35.04
N GLY A 199 7.59 1.28 33.75
CA GLY A 199 8.94 1.61 33.32
C GLY A 199 9.28 3.10 33.56
N ALA A 200 8.32 3.99 33.32
CA ALA A 200 8.49 5.42 33.61
C ALA A 200 8.61 5.71 35.12
N ILE A 201 7.90 4.96 35.97
CA ILE A 201 8.04 5.05 37.44
C ILE A 201 9.40 4.55 37.94
N LYS A 202 9.94 3.47 37.36
CA LYS A 202 11.31 3.01 37.64
C LYS A 202 12.38 4.02 37.19
N GLY A 203 12.05 4.85 36.20
CA GLY A 203 12.93 5.86 35.65
C GLY A 203 14.02 5.32 34.74
N MET A 204 14.85 6.23 34.25
CA MET A 204 16.03 5.97 33.42
C MET A 204 17.11 6.99 33.70
N ARG A 205 18.38 6.57 33.66
CA ARG A 205 19.54 7.45 33.88
C ARG A 205 19.43 8.30 35.17
N GLY A 206 18.72 7.79 36.18
CA GLY A 206 18.45 8.48 37.45
C GLY A 206 17.16 9.30 37.51
N LEU A 207 16.45 9.53 36.40
CA LEU A 207 15.22 10.32 36.32
C LEU A 207 13.97 9.43 36.23
N SER A 208 13.09 9.50 37.23
CA SER A 208 11.72 8.97 37.18
C SER A 208 10.77 9.97 36.52
N ALA A 209 9.70 9.47 35.92
CA ALA A 209 8.59 10.34 35.54
C ALA A 209 7.88 10.95 36.77
N LEU A 210 7.99 10.33 37.96
CA LEU A 210 7.41 10.88 39.18
C LEU A 210 8.11 12.17 39.65
N ASP A 211 9.41 12.30 39.36
CA ASP A 211 10.22 13.49 39.65
C ASP A 211 9.80 14.71 38.81
N MET A 212 9.03 14.49 37.74
CA MET A 212 8.48 15.56 36.88
C MET A 212 6.99 15.78 37.04
N VAL A 213 6.18 14.73 37.28
CA VAL A 213 4.72 14.86 37.17
C VAL A 213 4.12 15.61 38.36
N HIS A 214 4.66 15.43 39.57
CA HIS A 214 4.15 16.03 40.82
C HIS A 214 2.61 16.01 40.90
N HIS A 215 2.00 14.83 40.77
CA HIS A 215 0.55 14.70 40.78
C HIS A 215 -0.02 14.97 42.18
N HIS A 216 -1.20 15.59 42.21
CA HIS A 216 -1.94 15.91 43.43
C HIS A 216 -2.79 14.72 43.89
N ASP A 217 -3.33 13.96 42.92
CA ASP A 217 -4.10 12.74 43.13
C ASP A 217 -3.54 11.59 42.28
N ALA A 218 -3.69 10.36 42.78
CA ALA A 218 -3.11 9.17 42.17
C ALA A 218 -4.13 8.04 42.04
N VAL A 219 -4.25 7.46 40.85
CA VAL A 219 -5.12 6.30 40.56
C VAL A 219 -4.28 5.07 40.22
N ILE A 220 -4.50 3.97 40.95
CA ILE A 220 -4.00 2.64 40.57
C ILE A 220 -5.18 1.79 40.10
N THR A 221 -5.24 1.55 38.79
CA THR A 221 -6.36 0.86 38.12
C THR A 221 -6.34 -0.66 38.35
N SER A 222 -5.16 -1.27 38.31
CA SER A 222 -4.97 -2.68 38.64
C SER A 222 -3.50 -3.02 38.91
N ILE A 223 -3.29 -4.03 39.76
CA ILE A 223 -2.03 -4.75 39.91
C ILE A 223 -2.20 -6.13 39.27
N GLY A 224 -1.17 -6.58 38.57
CA GLY A 224 -1.14 -7.88 37.91
C GLY A 224 0.23 -8.14 37.30
N ILE A 225 0.60 -9.41 37.22
CA ILE A 225 1.93 -9.85 36.75
C ILE A 225 2.01 -9.74 35.23
N ASN A 226 3.09 -9.16 34.71
CA ASN A 226 3.47 -9.27 33.31
C ASN A 226 4.54 -10.38 33.21
N LEU A 227 4.14 -11.53 32.66
CA LEU A 227 4.93 -12.75 32.63
C LEU A 227 5.98 -12.67 31.51
N THR A 228 7.26 -12.61 31.91
CA THR A 228 8.43 -12.56 31.02
C THR A 228 9.59 -13.29 31.71
N SER A 229 10.64 -13.67 30.97
CA SER A 229 11.77 -14.51 31.44
C SER A 229 12.50 -14.07 32.72
N ARG A 230 12.27 -12.86 33.23
CA ARG A 230 12.54 -12.45 34.63
C ARG A 230 11.27 -11.87 35.25
N THR A 231 10.34 -12.73 35.66
CA THR A 231 9.02 -12.31 36.12
C THR A 231 9.09 -11.65 37.51
N PRO A 232 8.73 -10.36 37.65
CA PRO A 232 8.46 -9.75 38.96
C PRO A 232 7.15 -10.31 39.54
N THR A 233 7.12 -10.57 40.84
CA THR A 233 5.90 -10.98 41.55
C THR A 233 4.81 -9.90 41.49
N ALA A 234 3.56 -10.26 41.82
CA ALA A 234 2.49 -9.26 41.93
C ALA A 234 2.88 -8.14 42.89
N ARG A 235 3.54 -8.52 44.00
CA ARG A 235 4.12 -7.61 44.99
C ARG A 235 5.20 -6.70 44.41
N ASP A 236 6.17 -7.22 43.66
CA ASP A 236 7.20 -6.38 43.00
C ASP A 236 6.56 -5.36 42.04
N VAL A 237 5.48 -5.74 41.34
CA VAL A 237 4.70 -4.84 40.48
C VAL A 237 3.95 -3.79 41.31
N ALA A 238 3.38 -4.19 42.45
CA ALA A 238 2.74 -3.29 43.40
C ALA A 238 3.74 -2.30 44.01
N GLU A 239 4.88 -2.75 44.54
CA GLU A 239 5.95 -1.92 45.12
C GLU A 239 6.53 -0.91 44.12
N VAL A 240 6.57 -1.24 42.82
CA VAL A 240 6.93 -0.28 41.78
C VAL A 240 5.82 0.74 41.54
N LYS A 241 4.56 0.30 41.43
CA LYS A 241 3.42 1.18 41.10
C LYS A 241 2.98 2.07 42.24
N SER A 242 3.08 1.56 43.46
CA SER A 242 2.70 2.24 44.70
C SER A 242 3.59 3.44 45.02
N LYS A 243 4.78 3.54 44.41
CA LYS A 243 5.57 4.78 44.38
C LYS A 243 4.77 5.99 43.90
N LEU A 244 3.75 5.78 43.05
CA LEU A 244 2.82 6.84 42.67
C LEU A 244 2.13 7.46 43.90
N PHE A 245 1.71 6.64 44.87
CA PHE A 245 1.13 7.13 46.13
C PHE A 245 2.20 7.79 47.02
N SER A 246 3.41 7.23 47.07
CA SER A 246 4.52 7.80 47.87
C SER A 246 5.04 9.16 47.37
N HIS A 247 4.60 9.63 46.19
CA HIS A 247 4.91 10.97 45.64
C HIS A 247 3.70 11.92 45.69
N LEU A 248 2.62 11.56 46.41
CA LEU A 248 1.52 12.49 46.67
C LEU A 248 1.97 13.64 47.60
N PRO A 249 1.43 14.86 47.44
CA PRO A 249 1.57 15.93 48.41
C PRO A 249 0.73 15.65 49.67
N THR A 250 0.99 16.38 50.76
CA THR A 250 0.14 16.36 51.96
C THR A 250 -1.30 16.72 51.59
N GLY A 251 -2.25 15.84 51.93
CA GLY A 251 -3.67 15.99 51.57
C GLY A 251 -4.05 15.48 50.17
N GLY A 252 -3.10 14.95 49.39
CA GLY A 252 -3.38 14.26 48.14
C GLY A 252 -4.11 12.93 48.36
N LYS A 253 -4.92 12.50 47.38
CA LYS A 253 -5.77 11.31 47.48
C LYS A 253 -5.23 10.12 46.68
N ALA A 254 -5.23 8.96 47.32
CA ALA A 254 -4.88 7.68 46.71
C ALA A 254 -6.15 6.88 46.37
N TYR A 255 -6.40 6.66 45.08
CA TYR A 255 -7.57 5.95 44.55
C TYR A 255 -7.18 4.54 44.09
N TYR A 256 -7.81 3.53 44.66
CA TYR A 256 -7.70 2.12 44.25
C TYR A 256 -8.94 1.33 44.68
N ALA A 257 -9.22 0.21 44.02
CA ALA A 257 -10.31 -0.68 44.40
C ALA A 257 -9.87 -1.65 45.51
N LYS A 258 -10.74 -2.00 46.46
CA LYS A 258 -10.34 -2.84 47.60
C LYS A 258 -9.95 -4.26 47.23
N ASP A 259 -10.43 -4.73 46.09
CA ASP A 259 -10.21 -6.05 45.50
C ASP A 259 -8.98 -6.10 44.59
N VAL A 260 -8.22 -4.99 44.48
CA VAL A 260 -6.95 -4.96 43.75
C VAL A 260 -5.94 -5.94 44.36
N ALA A 261 -5.24 -6.69 43.51
CA ALA A 261 -4.15 -7.55 43.98
C ALA A 261 -3.10 -6.71 44.75
N GLU A 262 -2.53 -7.29 45.80
CA GLU A 262 -1.56 -6.60 46.69
C GLU A 262 -2.12 -5.31 47.34
N VAL A 263 -3.44 -5.27 47.63
CA VAL A 263 -4.09 -4.12 48.28
C VAL A 263 -3.37 -3.66 49.55
N GLU A 264 -2.79 -4.55 50.34
CA GLU A 264 -2.05 -4.16 51.57
C GLU A 264 -0.74 -3.43 51.25
N THR A 265 -0.04 -3.82 50.18
CA THR A 265 1.14 -3.10 49.67
C THR A 265 0.77 -1.70 49.19
N LEU A 266 -0.41 -1.54 48.59
CA LEU A 266 -0.95 -0.23 48.21
C LEU A 266 -1.41 0.61 49.42
N ARG A 267 -2.13 -0.02 50.36
CA ARG A 267 -2.63 0.60 51.60
C ARG A 267 -1.49 1.15 52.44
N LYS A 268 -0.41 0.37 52.58
CA LYS A 268 0.82 0.79 53.25
C LYS A 268 1.54 1.93 52.54
N ALA A 269 1.64 1.89 51.21
CA ALA A 269 2.26 2.98 50.45
C ALA A 269 1.44 4.27 50.42
N ALA A 270 0.14 4.18 50.73
CA ALA A 270 -0.77 5.31 50.92
C ALA A 270 -0.97 5.69 52.41
N GLU A 271 -0.20 5.12 53.35
CA GLU A 271 -0.24 5.57 54.76
C GLU A 271 0.15 7.05 54.87
N GLY A 272 -0.64 7.82 55.62
CA GLY A 272 -0.48 9.28 55.75
C GLY A 272 -1.19 10.11 54.67
N PHE A 273 -1.77 9.48 53.65
CA PHE A 273 -2.59 10.14 52.62
C PHE A 273 -4.08 9.82 52.76
N GLU A 274 -4.94 10.57 52.08
CA GLU A 274 -6.38 10.29 52.08
C GLU A 274 -6.68 9.12 51.12
N GLN A 275 -7.22 8.02 51.64
CA GLN A 275 -7.44 6.79 50.87
C GLN A 275 -8.89 6.69 50.39
N ARG A 276 -9.07 6.69 49.06
CA ARG A 276 -10.37 6.53 48.39
C ARG A 276 -10.50 5.11 47.86
N VAL A 277 -10.81 4.21 48.79
CA VAL A 277 -10.93 2.76 48.56
C VAL A 277 -12.32 2.43 48.00
N ILE A 278 -12.39 2.08 46.72
CA ILE A 278 -13.65 1.72 46.07
C ILE A 278 -14.09 0.31 46.50
N GLY A 279 -15.38 0.16 46.82
CA GLY A 279 -15.99 -1.09 47.26
C GLY A 279 -16.12 -1.26 48.79
N ASP A 280 -15.70 -0.26 49.57
CA ASP A 280 -15.98 -0.18 51.00
C ASP A 280 -17.32 0.51 51.30
N ARG A 281 -17.98 0.05 52.37
CA ARG A 281 -19.35 0.46 52.76
C ARG A 281 -19.36 1.76 53.57
N GLY A 282 -18.59 2.76 53.15
CA GLY A 282 -18.68 4.13 53.67
C GLY A 282 -19.89 4.87 53.11
N ALA A 283 -20.31 5.95 53.78
CA ALA A 283 -21.36 6.84 53.28
C ALA A 283 -20.85 7.82 52.20
N SER A 284 -19.55 8.09 52.18
CA SER A 284 -18.86 9.00 51.25
C SER A 284 -18.20 8.31 50.05
N SER A 285 -18.23 6.97 49.99
CA SER A 285 -17.71 6.20 48.87
C SER A 285 -18.82 5.90 47.86
N ILE A 286 -18.55 6.16 46.59
CA ILE A 286 -19.42 5.73 45.49
C ILE A 286 -19.50 4.20 45.45
N GLN A 287 -20.71 3.69 45.26
CA GLN A 287 -20.95 2.29 45.00
C GLN A 287 -21.54 2.16 43.60
N LEU A 288 -20.74 1.70 42.63
CA LEU A 288 -21.24 1.20 41.36
C LEU A 288 -21.53 -0.29 41.49
N ARG A 289 -22.81 -0.64 41.57
CA ARG A 289 -23.27 -2.04 41.55
C ARG A 289 -23.80 -2.37 40.16
N GLN A 290 -23.31 -3.43 39.54
CA GLN A 290 -23.91 -3.97 38.33
C GLN A 290 -25.30 -4.54 38.67
N ILE A 291 -26.37 -3.98 38.07
CA ILE A 291 -27.75 -4.49 38.20
C ILE A 291 -27.98 -5.59 37.18
N LYS A 292 -27.58 -5.32 35.94
CA LYS A 292 -27.78 -6.18 34.78
C LYS A 292 -26.60 -6.00 33.83
N VAL A 293 -26.11 -7.12 33.32
CA VAL A 293 -25.14 -7.14 32.23
C VAL A 293 -25.89 -7.12 30.91
N GLU A 294 -25.48 -6.28 29.97
CA GLU A 294 -26.06 -6.22 28.63
C GLU A 294 -24.96 -6.47 27.60
N LEU A 295 -25.33 -6.73 26.34
CA LEU A 295 -24.35 -7.06 25.30
C LEU A 295 -23.40 -5.88 25.02
N ASP A 296 -23.92 -4.66 25.04
CA ASP A 296 -23.27 -3.38 24.70
C ASP A 296 -22.82 -2.57 25.93
N GLY A 297 -22.80 -3.19 27.12
CA GLY A 297 -22.40 -2.51 28.35
C GLY A 297 -23.00 -3.11 29.61
N SER A 298 -23.24 -2.27 30.60
CA SER A 298 -23.85 -2.64 31.87
C SER A 298 -24.89 -1.61 32.31
N LEU A 299 -26.00 -2.08 32.86
CA LEU A 299 -26.88 -1.24 33.67
C LEU A 299 -26.34 -1.22 35.09
N LEU A 300 -25.86 -0.06 35.52
CA LEU A 300 -25.26 0.16 36.83
C LEU A 300 -26.23 0.90 37.76
N GLN A 301 -26.19 0.52 39.03
CA GLN A 301 -26.71 1.30 40.14
C GLN A 301 -25.57 2.14 40.70
N LEU A 302 -25.70 3.45 40.66
CA LEU A 302 -24.80 4.39 41.29
C LEU A 302 -25.44 4.84 42.61
N ARG A 303 -24.77 4.54 43.73
CA ARG A 303 -25.14 5.07 45.05
C ARG A 303 -24.08 6.00 45.59
N LEU A 304 -24.52 7.13 46.14
CA LEU A 304 -23.69 8.14 46.80
C LEU A 304 -24.55 8.87 47.84
N GLY A 305 -24.28 8.68 49.13
CA GLY A 305 -25.17 9.13 50.19
C GLY A 305 -26.58 8.57 50.00
N ASP A 306 -27.60 9.44 50.02
CA ASP A 306 -29.01 9.10 49.79
C ASP A 306 -29.39 8.96 48.31
N ALA A 307 -28.51 9.32 47.37
CA ALA A 307 -28.79 9.21 45.94
C ALA A 307 -28.61 7.75 45.46
N ASP A 308 -29.61 7.24 44.72
CA ASP A 308 -29.62 5.93 44.09
C ASP A 308 -30.11 6.07 42.63
N VAL A 309 -29.16 6.12 41.69
CA VAL A 309 -29.43 6.40 40.27
C VAL A 309 -29.08 5.17 39.43
N ARG A 310 -29.90 4.86 38.42
CA ARG A 310 -29.59 3.83 37.42
C ARG A 310 -29.04 4.48 36.15
N VAL A 311 -27.91 3.99 35.66
CA VAL A 311 -27.25 4.49 34.45
C VAL A 311 -26.78 3.33 33.59
N LYS A 312 -27.06 3.39 32.27
CA LYS A 312 -26.44 2.48 31.31
C LYS A 312 -25.06 3.02 30.96
N ALA A 313 -24.05 2.16 30.98
CA ALA A 313 -22.67 2.53 30.73
C ALA A 313 -22.02 1.53 29.76
N SER A 314 -21.25 1.99 28.78
CA SER A 314 -20.47 1.12 27.88
C SER A 314 -19.22 0.54 28.55
N VAL A 315 -19.35 0.08 29.80
CA VAL A 315 -18.32 -0.64 30.56
C VAL A 315 -18.76 -2.06 30.88
N ILE A 316 -17.80 -2.96 30.84
CA ILE A 316 -18.00 -4.40 30.81
C ILE A 316 -17.08 -5.09 31.81
N GLY A 317 -17.69 -5.88 32.71
CA GLY A 317 -17.02 -6.70 33.71
C GLY A 317 -16.46 -5.91 34.92
N PRO A 318 -16.10 -6.61 36.01
CA PRO A 318 -15.72 -5.98 37.28
C PRO A 318 -14.56 -5.00 37.14
N GLY A 319 -13.50 -5.37 36.40
CA GLY A 319 -12.34 -4.50 36.22
C GLY A 319 -12.64 -3.16 35.55
N GLN A 320 -13.55 -3.11 34.57
CA GLN A 320 -13.93 -1.82 33.95
C GLN A 320 -14.91 -1.03 34.82
N ILE A 321 -15.80 -1.71 35.57
CA ILE A 321 -16.70 -1.06 36.53
C ILE A 321 -15.91 -0.45 37.69
N ASN A 322 -14.86 -1.13 38.18
CA ASN A 322 -13.95 -0.58 39.18
C ASN A 322 -13.18 0.64 38.63
N ASN A 323 -12.67 0.57 37.39
CA ASN A 323 -12.05 1.73 36.73
C ASN A 323 -13.01 2.92 36.58
N LEU A 324 -14.28 2.64 36.24
CA LEU A 324 -15.31 3.67 36.17
C LEU A 324 -15.62 4.25 37.56
N ALA A 325 -15.75 3.42 38.58
CA ALA A 325 -15.98 3.86 39.96
C ALA A 325 -14.82 4.71 40.49
N LEU A 326 -13.56 4.36 40.16
CA LEU A 326 -12.38 5.18 40.44
C LEU A 326 -12.46 6.54 39.75
N ALA A 327 -12.76 6.56 38.44
CA ALA A 327 -12.89 7.79 37.67
C ALA A 327 -14.02 8.69 38.18
N VAL A 328 -15.16 8.11 38.58
CA VAL A 328 -16.32 8.84 39.07
C VAL A 328 -16.13 9.33 40.51
N GLN A 329 -15.54 8.53 41.40
CA GLN A 329 -15.19 9.00 42.75
C GLN A 329 -14.25 10.20 42.68
N LEU A 330 -13.21 10.12 41.84
CA LEU A 330 -12.27 11.22 41.61
C LEU A 330 -12.97 12.45 41.01
N ALA A 331 -13.87 12.27 40.05
CA ALA A 331 -14.64 13.37 39.48
C ALA A 331 -15.54 14.07 40.52
N ILE A 332 -16.24 13.31 41.36
CA ILE A 332 -17.06 13.85 42.47
C ILE A 332 -16.19 14.57 43.50
N ASP A 333 -15.04 13.98 43.87
CA ASP A 333 -14.09 14.55 44.82
C ASP A 333 -13.42 15.84 44.31
N LEU A 334 -13.48 16.09 43.00
CA LEU A 334 -13.05 17.32 42.31
C LEU A 334 -14.23 18.20 41.85
N GLY A 335 -15.45 17.92 42.33
CA GLY A 335 -16.61 18.80 42.19
C GLY A 335 -17.43 18.65 40.90
N VAL A 336 -17.30 17.56 40.15
CA VAL A 336 -18.25 17.21 39.08
C VAL A 336 -19.57 16.77 39.71
N SER A 337 -20.70 17.32 39.25
CA SER A 337 -22.01 17.01 39.83
C SER A 337 -22.45 15.58 39.51
N LEU A 338 -23.26 14.97 40.38
CA LEU A 338 -23.82 13.63 40.14
C LEU A 338 -24.67 13.57 38.86
N HIS A 339 -25.33 14.69 38.51
CA HIS A 339 -26.05 14.81 37.25
C HIS A 339 -25.12 14.67 36.04
N ASP A 340 -24.04 15.46 35.99
CA ASP A 340 -23.10 15.48 34.86
C ASP A 340 -22.31 14.18 34.77
N VAL A 341 -21.99 13.57 35.92
CA VAL A 341 -21.50 12.19 36.02
C VAL A 341 -22.45 11.24 35.28
N THR A 342 -23.74 11.21 35.62
CA THR A 342 -24.68 10.24 35.04
C THR A 342 -24.91 10.47 33.54
N GLN A 343 -24.99 11.72 33.09
CA GLN A 343 -25.06 12.05 31.66
C GLN A 343 -23.79 11.63 30.90
N THR A 344 -22.61 11.90 31.46
CA THR A 344 -21.33 11.57 30.82
C THR A 344 -21.13 10.06 30.72
N ILE A 345 -21.45 9.31 31.78
CA ILE A 345 -21.39 7.84 31.76
C ILE A 345 -22.32 7.26 30.68
N ALA A 346 -23.52 7.82 30.53
CA ALA A 346 -24.50 7.36 29.53
C ALA A 346 -24.07 7.65 28.08
N ALA A 347 -23.31 8.72 27.85
CA ALA A 347 -22.81 9.11 26.54
C ALA A 347 -21.40 8.56 26.22
N PHE A 348 -20.65 8.10 27.21
CA PHE A 348 -19.25 7.70 27.04
C PHE A 348 -19.10 6.33 26.39
N SER A 349 -18.55 6.31 25.17
CA SER A 349 -18.08 5.10 24.48
C SER A 349 -16.59 4.86 24.74
N LEU A 350 -16.20 3.60 25.01
CA LEU A 350 -14.80 3.20 25.00
C LEU A 350 -14.16 3.36 23.61
N ALA A 351 -12.86 3.66 23.58
CA ALA A 351 -12.09 3.67 22.33
C ALA A 351 -12.18 2.31 21.59
N LYS A 352 -12.21 2.36 20.24
CA LYS A 352 -12.39 1.20 19.36
C LYS A 352 -11.55 -0.03 19.79
N ARG A 353 -12.14 -1.22 19.63
CA ARG A 353 -11.55 -2.55 19.90
C ARG A 353 -11.32 -2.88 21.39
N LYS A 354 -12.09 -2.29 22.31
CA LYS A 354 -12.04 -2.53 23.77
C LYS A 354 -13.39 -3.03 24.30
N MET A 355 -13.77 -4.27 24.01
CA MET A 355 -15.15 -4.77 24.13
C MET A 355 -16.15 -3.92 23.31
N GLU A 356 -15.76 -3.51 22.11
CA GLU A 356 -16.61 -2.73 21.22
C GLU A 356 -17.67 -3.63 20.58
N VAL A 357 -18.95 -3.25 20.69
CA VAL A 357 -20.04 -3.95 20.00
C VAL A 357 -20.34 -3.27 18.67
N SER A 358 -20.33 -4.06 17.60
CA SER A 358 -20.70 -3.61 16.26
C SER A 358 -21.51 -4.69 15.54
N ASN A 359 -22.40 -4.28 14.64
CA ASN A 359 -22.98 -5.22 13.68
C ASN A 359 -21.94 -5.46 12.58
N ILE A 360 -21.77 -6.72 12.19
CA ILE A 360 -20.97 -7.14 11.03
C ILE A 360 -21.84 -7.98 10.11
N THR A 361 -21.55 -7.94 8.82
CA THR A 361 -22.13 -8.85 7.84
C THR A 361 -21.16 -10.01 7.61
N VAL A 362 -21.64 -11.24 7.64
CA VAL A 362 -20.85 -12.43 7.28
C VAL A 362 -21.63 -13.20 6.23
N GLY A 363 -21.16 -13.14 4.98
CA GLY A 363 -21.94 -13.58 3.82
C GLY A 363 -23.21 -12.73 3.68
N ASN A 364 -24.38 -13.34 3.89
CA ASN A 364 -25.67 -12.64 3.86
C ASN A 364 -26.26 -12.41 5.28
N THR A 365 -25.57 -12.83 6.34
CA THR A 365 -26.09 -12.83 7.71
C THR A 365 -25.51 -11.65 8.49
N VAL A 366 -26.37 -10.80 9.05
CA VAL A 366 -25.93 -9.75 10.00
C VAL A 366 -25.84 -10.35 11.40
N VAL A 367 -24.67 -10.23 12.03
CA VAL A 367 -24.40 -10.71 13.40
C VAL A 367 -23.69 -9.66 14.23
N LYS A 368 -23.68 -9.85 15.56
CA LYS A 368 -23.02 -8.93 16.48
C LYS A 368 -21.60 -9.39 16.79
N LEU A 369 -20.64 -8.51 16.55
CA LEU A 369 -19.24 -8.66 16.91
C LEU A 369 -18.95 -7.93 18.24
N LEU A 370 -18.36 -8.65 19.20
CA LEU A 370 -17.73 -8.11 20.40
C LEU A 370 -16.20 -8.13 20.19
N ASP A 371 -15.64 -6.96 19.91
CA ASP A 371 -14.23 -6.78 19.55
C ASP A 371 -13.40 -6.22 20.72
N ASP A 372 -12.53 -7.08 21.27
CA ASP A 372 -11.56 -6.73 22.32
C ASP A 372 -10.11 -7.02 21.88
N CYS A 373 -9.81 -6.73 20.61
CA CYS A 373 -8.48 -6.96 20.02
C CYS A 373 -7.47 -5.81 20.25
N HIS A 374 -7.77 -4.84 21.12
CA HIS A 374 -6.86 -3.73 21.42
C HIS A 374 -5.53 -4.22 22.02
N ASN A 375 -5.56 -5.15 22.98
CA ASN A 375 -4.41 -5.89 23.54
C ASN A 375 -4.89 -7.07 24.42
N ALA A 376 -4.01 -8.02 24.77
CA ALA A 376 -4.34 -9.11 25.69
C ALA A 376 -3.27 -9.39 26.77
N THR A 377 -3.79 -9.79 27.93
CA THR A 377 -3.12 -10.42 29.08
C THR A 377 -4.08 -11.46 29.68
N GLN A 378 -3.60 -12.39 30.52
CA GLN A 378 -4.45 -13.36 31.23
C GLN A 378 -5.65 -12.69 31.93
N VAL A 379 -5.38 -11.72 32.80
CA VAL A 379 -6.42 -10.96 33.54
C VAL A 379 -7.42 -10.28 32.60
N SER A 380 -6.99 -9.82 31.41
CA SER A 380 -7.94 -9.25 30.45
C SER A 380 -8.87 -10.30 29.83
N PHE A 381 -8.38 -11.51 29.59
CA PHE A 381 -9.19 -12.63 29.09
C PHE A 381 -10.21 -13.09 30.12
N GLU A 382 -9.80 -13.27 31.37
CA GLU A 382 -10.70 -13.64 32.48
C GLU A 382 -11.85 -12.65 32.63
N ASN A 383 -11.57 -11.34 32.57
CA ASN A 383 -12.61 -10.30 32.64
C ASN A 383 -13.58 -10.34 31.45
N ALA A 384 -13.08 -10.57 30.23
CA ALA A 384 -13.92 -10.59 29.03
C ALA A 384 -14.78 -11.87 28.95
N LEU A 385 -14.22 -13.04 29.29
CA LEU A 385 -14.97 -14.30 29.36
C LEU A 385 -16.00 -14.28 30.49
N GLY A 386 -15.64 -13.76 31.67
CA GLY A 386 -16.58 -13.56 32.78
C GLY A 386 -17.72 -12.59 32.46
N HIS A 387 -17.60 -11.76 31.42
CA HIS A 387 -18.74 -11.01 30.88
C HIS A 387 -19.61 -11.87 29.96
N LEU A 388 -19.02 -12.58 28.99
CA LEU A 388 -19.77 -13.47 28.07
C LEU A 388 -20.63 -14.49 28.85
N GLU A 389 -20.07 -15.10 29.87
CA GLU A 389 -20.77 -16.02 30.79
C GLU A 389 -22.03 -15.39 31.42
N GLN A 390 -21.99 -14.11 31.77
CA GLN A 390 -23.13 -13.40 32.37
C GLN A 390 -24.20 -12.98 31.35
N ILE A 391 -23.82 -12.82 30.08
CA ILE A 391 -24.75 -12.48 28.99
C ILE A 391 -25.17 -13.70 28.15
N LYS A 392 -24.81 -14.92 28.53
CA LYS A 392 -25.04 -16.14 27.72
C LYS A 392 -26.51 -16.45 27.40
N THR A 393 -27.45 -15.84 28.14
CA THR A 393 -28.90 -15.91 27.88
C THR A 393 -29.42 -14.82 26.94
N SER A 394 -28.57 -13.88 26.52
CA SER A 394 -28.91 -12.75 25.62
C SER A 394 -28.69 -13.07 24.14
N TYR A 395 -28.19 -14.27 23.84
CA TYR A 395 -27.99 -14.82 22.50
C TYR A 395 -28.30 -16.32 22.52
N SER A 396 -28.59 -16.92 21.36
CA SER A 396 -28.82 -18.37 21.25
C SER A 396 -27.54 -19.16 20.96
N ARG A 397 -26.52 -18.49 20.41
CA ARG A 397 -25.32 -19.11 19.85
C ARG A 397 -24.11 -18.18 19.98
N SER A 398 -23.04 -18.66 20.61
CA SER A 398 -21.79 -17.92 20.83
C SER A 398 -20.65 -18.56 20.05
N ILE A 399 -19.85 -17.73 19.37
CA ILE A 399 -18.64 -18.13 18.66
C ILE A 399 -17.48 -17.32 19.22
N LEU A 400 -16.50 -17.99 19.83
CA LEU A 400 -15.36 -17.32 20.48
C LEU A 400 -14.10 -17.46 19.64
N ILE A 401 -13.53 -16.35 19.17
CA ILE A 401 -12.27 -16.29 18.43
C ILE A 401 -11.17 -15.84 19.38
N ILE A 402 -10.20 -16.72 19.61
CA ILE A 402 -9.19 -16.59 20.67
C ILE A 402 -7.79 -16.57 20.04
N GLY A 403 -7.13 -15.41 20.07
CA GLY A 403 -5.75 -15.20 19.65
C GLY A 403 -4.73 -15.27 20.80
N LYS A 404 -3.45 -15.49 20.48
CA LYS A 404 -2.40 -15.73 21.48
C LYS A 404 -2.13 -14.57 22.45
N ILE A 405 -1.61 -14.89 23.64
CA ILE A 405 -1.05 -13.93 24.60
C ILE A 405 0.47 -13.88 24.42
N VAL A 406 1.02 -12.74 24.00
CA VAL A 406 2.46 -12.61 23.62
C VAL A 406 3.39 -12.34 24.81
N HIS A 407 2.84 -12.12 26.00
CA HIS A 407 3.60 -11.79 27.21
C HIS A 407 3.35 -12.81 28.33
N ILE A 408 3.60 -14.10 28.03
CA ILE A 408 3.49 -15.23 28.97
C ILE A 408 4.67 -16.23 28.94
N GLU A 409 5.81 -15.82 28.35
CA GLU A 409 7.00 -16.67 28.12
C GLU A 409 7.37 -17.53 29.34
N GLY A 410 7.29 -18.85 29.18
CA GLY A 410 7.63 -19.84 30.21
C GLY A 410 6.53 -20.15 31.24
N GLN A 411 5.29 -19.72 30.99
CA GLN A 411 4.10 -19.96 31.83
C GLN A 411 2.88 -20.46 31.04
N GLU A 412 3.06 -20.78 29.76
CA GLU A 412 2.02 -21.10 28.77
C GLU A 412 1.07 -22.19 29.25
N SER A 413 1.62 -23.28 29.80
CA SER A 413 0.82 -24.43 30.26
C SER A 413 -0.17 -24.05 31.38
N LYS A 414 0.28 -23.26 32.35
CA LYS A 414 -0.60 -22.77 33.43
C LYS A 414 -1.67 -21.84 32.88
N VAL A 415 -1.25 -20.80 32.15
CA VAL A 415 -2.16 -19.74 31.66
C VAL A 415 -3.21 -20.32 30.71
N TYR A 416 -2.82 -21.21 29.80
CA TYR A 416 -3.76 -21.82 28.86
C TYR A 416 -4.66 -22.90 29.50
N SER A 417 -4.21 -23.58 30.56
CA SER A 417 -5.07 -24.47 31.34
C SER A 417 -6.19 -23.69 32.05
N GLU A 418 -5.82 -22.62 32.77
CA GLU A 418 -6.76 -21.72 33.47
C GLU A 418 -7.72 -21.03 32.48
N LEU A 419 -7.21 -20.61 31.31
CA LEU A 419 -8.02 -19.99 30.25
C LEU A 419 -9.01 -20.99 29.62
N GLY A 420 -8.62 -22.24 29.42
CA GLY A 420 -9.49 -23.28 28.86
C GLY A 420 -10.72 -23.56 29.73
N GLU A 421 -10.54 -23.62 31.05
CA GLU A 421 -11.64 -23.77 32.01
C GLU A 421 -12.61 -22.57 31.95
N ARG A 422 -12.07 -21.35 31.83
CA ARG A 422 -12.90 -20.14 31.73
C ARG A 422 -13.65 -20.04 30.39
N ILE A 423 -13.05 -20.49 29.30
CA ILE A 423 -13.73 -20.58 28.00
C ILE A 423 -14.86 -21.61 28.07
N ALA A 424 -14.63 -22.78 28.67
CA ALA A 424 -15.67 -23.81 28.83
C ALA A 424 -16.88 -23.30 29.63
N ALA A 425 -16.66 -22.53 30.71
CA ALA A 425 -17.72 -21.92 31.52
C ALA A 425 -18.63 -20.94 30.73
N CYS A 426 -18.16 -20.40 29.59
CA CYS A 426 -18.96 -19.55 28.72
C CYS A 426 -19.96 -20.33 27.85
N GLU A 427 -19.93 -21.67 27.89
CA GLU A 427 -20.72 -22.59 27.04
C GLU A 427 -20.68 -22.19 25.54
N PRO A 428 -19.48 -21.96 24.96
CA PRO A 428 -19.36 -21.56 23.57
C PRO A 428 -19.91 -22.65 22.65
N SER A 429 -20.71 -22.27 21.66
CA SER A 429 -21.17 -23.21 20.64
C SER A 429 -20.01 -23.72 19.79
N VAL A 430 -18.95 -22.92 19.65
CA VAL A 430 -17.65 -23.28 19.06
C VAL A 430 -16.59 -22.24 19.43
N VAL A 431 -15.34 -22.70 19.58
CA VAL A 431 -14.16 -21.86 19.79
C VAL A 431 -13.27 -21.95 18.55
N ILE A 432 -12.90 -20.81 17.97
CA ILE A 432 -11.94 -20.71 16.87
C ILE A 432 -10.61 -20.20 17.46
N LEU A 433 -9.62 -21.08 17.55
CA LEU A 433 -8.26 -20.71 17.96
C LEU A 433 -7.52 -20.08 16.78
N PHE A 434 -6.95 -18.90 17.01
CA PHE A 434 -6.32 -18.05 16.00
C PHE A 434 -4.87 -17.73 16.37
N ASP A 435 -3.98 -17.64 15.37
CA ASP A 435 -2.51 -17.63 15.52
C ASP A 435 -1.89 -18.97 16.01
N GLU A 436 -0.60 -19.14 15.75
CA GLU A 436 0.22 -20.27 16.22
C GLU A 436 0.51 -20.22 17.74
N GLY A 437 0.82 -21.38 18.34
CA GLY A 437 1.25 -21.49 19.75
C GLY A 437 0.12 -21.75 20.77
N LEU A 438 -1.10 -22.02 20.31
CA LEU A 438 -2.27 -22.30 21.15
C LEU A 438 -2.50 -23.80 21.46
N THR A 439 -1.55 -24.69 21.17
CA THR A 439 -1.72 -26.15 21.33
C THR A 439 -2.13 -26.57 22.74
N LEU A 440 -1.54 -25.95 23.77
CA LEU A 440 -1.87 -26.23 25.18
C LEU A 440 -3.32 -25.84 25.52
N LEU A 441 -3.82 -24.74 24.93
CA LEU A 441 -5.21 -24.33 25.08
C LEU A 441 -6.15 -25.30 24.34
N LYS A 442 -5.75 -25.74 23.13
CA LYS A 442 -6.50 -26.76 22.37
C LYS A 442 -6.66 -28.04 23.17
N THR A 443 -5.56 -28.62 23.69
CA THR A 443 -5.60 -29.84 24.50
C THR A 443 -6.55 -29.69 25.69
N LYS A 444 -6.48 -28.57 26.42
CA LYS A 444 -7.38 -28.31 27.55
C LYS A 444 -8.86 -28.20 27.13
N LEU A 445 -9.15 -27.60 25.97
CA LEU A 445 -10.51 -27.49 25.46
C LEU A 445 -11.05 -28.83 24.93
N ASP A 446 -10.19 -29.65 24.30
CA ASP A 446 -10.52 -31.02 23.89
C ASP A 446 -10.83 -31.90 25.12
N GLU A 447 -10.03 -31.82 26.19
CA GLU A 447 -10.27 -32.48 27.48
C GLU A 447 -11.62 -32.08 28.10
N LEU A 448 -11.99 -30.81 27.97
CA LEU A 448 -13.26 -30.25 28.45
C LEU A 448 -14.43 -30.46 27.47
N GLN A 449 -14.22 -31.22 26.39
CA GLN A 449 -15.23 -31.55 25.35
C GLN A 449 -15.86 -30.31 24.68
N ILE A 450 -15.14 -29.18 24.64
CA ILE A 450 -15.59 -27.97 23.96
C ILE A 450 -15.32 -28.11 22.45
N PRO A 451 -16.28 -27.77 21.55
CA PRO A 451 -16.03 -27.78 20.12
C PRO A 451 -14.96 -26.75 19.74
N VAL A 452 -13.79 -27.21 19.28
CA VAL A 452 -12.68 -26.37 18.84
C VAL A 452 -12.42 -26.51 17.35
N LEU A 453 -12.24 -25.36 16.70
CA LEU A 453 -11.69 -25.21 15.36
C LEU A 453 -10.40 -24.39 15.44
N GLN A 454 -9.53 -24.52 14.43
CA GLN A 454 -8.29 -23.75 14.34
C GLN A 454 -8.25 -22.99 13.02
N ALA A 455 -7.69 -21.78 13.05
CA ALA A 455 -7.49 -20.94 11.87
C ALA A 455 -6.11 -20.26 11.92
N GLY A 456 -5.31 -20.48 10.89
CA GLY A 456 -4.00 -19.86 10.71
C GLY A 456 -4.05 -18.47 10.06
N SER A 457 -5.19 -18.07 9.48
CA SER A 457 -5.38 -16.76 8.85
C SER A 457 -6.77 -16.17 9.12
N PRO A 458 -6.94 -14.84 9.09
CA PRO A 458 -8.24 -14.21 9.33
C PRO A 458 -9.32 -14.66 8.36
N LEU A 459 -8.92 -15.02 7.15
CA LEU A 459 -9.83 -15.44 6.09
C LEU A 459 -10.39 -16.83 6.39
N GLN A 460 -9.57 -17.75 6.91
CA GLN A 460 -10.06 -19.01 7.48
C GLN A 460 -11.07 -18.76 8.62
N VAL A 461 -10.85 -17.76 9.48
CA VAL A 461 -11.84 -17.39 10.50
C VAL A 461 -13.14 -16.89 9.86
N TYR A 462 -13.07 -16.02 8.85
CA TYR A 462 -14.25 -15.50 8.15
C TYR A 462 -15.07 -16.62 7.49
N GLU A 463 -14.40 -17.59 6.87
CA GLU A 463 -15.04 -18.74 6.22
C GLU A 463 -15.71 -19.67 7.23
N LEU A 464 -15.01 -20.01 8.32
CA LEU A 464 -15.60 -20.77 9.42
C LEU A 464 -16.83 -20.02 9.97
N LEU A 465 -16.75 -18.70 10.16
CA LEU A 465 -17.91 -17.91 10.59
C LEU A 465 -19.07 -18.03 9.60
N ARG A 466 -18.85 -17.91 8.28
CA ARG A 466 -19.90 -18.00 7.25
C ARG A 466 -20.77 -19.25 7.41
N ASP A 467 -20.16 -20.38 7.77
CA ASP A 467 -20.83 -21.66 7.89
C ASP A 467 -21.35 -21.92 9.33
N LEU A 468 -20.94 -21.11 10.32
CA LEU A 468 -21.29 -21.26 11.74
C LEU A 468 -22.27 -20.21 12.28
N VAL A 469 -22.40 -19.04 11.64
CA VAL A 469 -23.24 -17.93 12.11
C VAL A 469 -24.72 -18.07 11.76
N THR A 470 -25.57 -17.46 12.60
CA THR A 470 -27.01 -17.27 12.40
C THR A 470 -27.36 -15.83 12.79
N GLU A 471 -28.53 -15.31 12.41
CA GLU A 471 -28.98 -13.96 12.83
C GLU A 471 -29.01 -13.78 14.37
N THR A 472 -29.12 -14.89 15.11
CA THR A 472 -29.11 -14.94 16.58
C THR A 472 -27.72 -15.18 17.21
N SER A 473 -26.66 -15.22 16.39
CA SER A 473 -25.28 -15.46 16.84
C SER A 473 -24.59 -14.20 17.36
N VAL A 474 -23.72 -14.40 18.36
CA VAL A 474 -22.71 -13.43 18.80
C VAL A 474 -21.31 -13.98 18.51
N VAL A 475 -20.49 -13.16 17.88
CA VAL A 475 -19.07 -13.43 17.60
C VAL A 475 -18.23 -12.61 18.57
N PHE A 476 -17.34 -13.25 19.32
CA PHE A 476 -16.40 -12.61 20.23
C PHE A 476 -14.97 -12.72 19.68
N LEU A 477 -14.18 -11.65 19.74
CA LEU A 477 -12.82 -11.59 19.21
C LEU A 477 -11.84 -11.01 20.24
N LYS A 478 -10.84 -11.79 20.67
CA LYS A 478 -9.85 -11.33 21.64
C LYS A 478 -8.47 -11.98 21.50
N GLY A 479 -7.40 -11.20 21.69
CA GLY A 479 -6.00 -11.63 21.56
C GLY A 479 -5.02 -10.45 21.58
N SER A 480 -3.71 -10.72 21.65
CA SER A 480 -2.68 -9.66 21.71
C SER A 480 -2.62 -8.94 20.38
N HIS A 481 -2.45 -7.62 20.33
CA HIS A 481 -2.40 -6.91 19.04
C HIS A 481 -1.01 -6.86 18.36
N ARG A 482 0.03 -7.28 19.08
CA ARG A 482 1.43 -7.23 18.66
C ARG A 482 1.89 -8.66 18.41
N GLY A 483 2.56 -8.92 17.30
CA GLY A 483 3.03 -10.27 16.94
C GLY A 483 1.91 -11.26 16.61
N THR A 484 0.72 -10.75 16.24
CA THR A 484 -0.47 -11.52 15.82
C THR A 484 -1.16 -10.77 14.68
N HIS A 485 -2.21 -11.41 14.15
CA HIS A 485 -3.02 -10.86 13.05
C HIS A 485 -4.43 -10.43 13.43
N ILE A 486 -4.68 -10.31 14.74
CA ILE A 486 -6.06 -10.18 15.23
C ILE A 486 -6.70 -8.81 14.93
N ARG A 487 -5.90 -7.75 14.77
CA ARG A 487 -6.42 -6.43 14.35
C ARG A 487 -6.86 -6.40 12.90
N GLU A 488 -6.31 -7.27 12.08
CA GLU A 488 -6.63 -7.35 10.65
C GLU A 488 -7.86 -8.22 10.45
N LEU A 489 -8.00 -9.28 11.25
CA LEU A 489 -9.26 -9.99 11.42
C LEU A 489 -10.38 -9.06 11.89
N SER A 490 -10.15 -8.22 12.90
CA SER A 490 -11.08 -7.17 13.29
C SER A 490 -11.46 -6.24 12.13
N SER A 491 -10.49 -5.82 11.30
CA SER A 491 -10.77 -5.01 10.11
C SER A 491 -11.58 -5.78 9.04
N LEU A 492 -11.23 -7.04 8.75
CA LEU A 492 -11.90 -7.92 7.80
C LEU A 492 -13.37 -8.13 8.15
N LEU A 493 -13.65 -8.53 9.40
CA LEU A 493 -15.00 -8.80 9.87
C LEU A 493 -15.91 -7.57 9.72
N ARG A 494 -15.36 -6.36 9.85
CA ARG A 494 -16.11 -5.10 9.73
C ARG A 494 -16.35 -4.65 8.29
N LYS A 495 -15.62 -5.19 7.30
CA LYS A 495 -15.89 -4.96 5.87
C LYS A 495 -17.03 -5.82 5.35
N GLY A 496 -17.11 -7.06 5.84
CA GLY A 496 -18.29 -7.93 5.70
C GLY A 496 -18.50 -8.59 4.33
N ASP A 497 -17.54 -8.49 3.43
CA ASP A 497 -17.52 -9.10 2.09
C ASP A 497 -16.55 -10.30 1.99
N GLY A 498 -15.78 -10.56 3.05
CA GLY A 498 -14.71 -11.56 3.06
C GLY A 498 -13.41 -11.11 2.39
N SER A 499 -13.31 -9.83 1.98
CA SER A 499 -12.09 -9.32 1.34
C SER A 499 -11.05 -8.87 2.38
N MET A 500 -9.94 -9.60 2.42
CA MET A 500 -8.75 -9.23 3.19
C MET A 500 -7.96 -8.14 2.45
N SER A 501 -7.94 -6.93 3.01
CA SER A 501 -6.99 -5.89 2.59
C SER A 501 -5.87 -5.70 3.63
N GLY A 502 -4.88 -6.59 3.59
CA GLY A 502 -3.50 -6.35 4.04
C GLY A 502 -3.15 -6.55 5.53
N ARG A 503 -2.22 -7.51 5.75
CA ARG A 503 -1.04 -7.53 6.67
C ARG A 503 -0.65 -8.86 7.34
N THR A 504 -1.30 -10.00 7.03
CA THR A 504 -1.03 -11.20 7.84
C THR A 504 0.24 -11.95 7.53
N SER A 505 1.18 -11.93 8.47
CA SER A 505 2.32 -12.84 8.51
C SER A 505 1.83 -14.29 8.57
N ALA A 506 2.27 -15.10 7.60
CA ALA A 506 2.51 -16.51 7.85
C ALA A 506 3.67 -16.65 8.87
N GLY A 507 3.75 -17.79 9.55
CA GLY A 507 4.59 -18.01 10.72
C GLY A 507 6.09 -17.78 10.54
N ILE A 508 6.72 -17.39 11.66
CA ILE A 508 8.15 -17.39 11.98
C ILE A 508 9.11 -16.98 10.84
N LEU A 509 9.41 -15.68 10.77
CA LEU A 509 10.80 -15.23 10.58
C LEU A 509 11.15 -14.19 11.64
N HIS A 510 12.25 -14.44 12.34
CA HIS A 510 12.69 -13.68 13.50
C HIS A 510 13.21 -12.28 13.10
N SER A 511 13.10 -11.31 14.00
CA SER A 511 13.42 -9.91 13.72
C SER A 511 14.92 -9.59 13.79
N SER A 512 15.72 -10.18 12.91
CA SER A 512 17.11 -9.76 12.64
C SER A 512 17.70 -10.52 11.46
N TRP A 513 17.81 -9.88 10.29
CA TRP A 513 18.71 -10.34 9.23
C TRP A 513 20.07 -9.66 9.44
N THR A 514 21.12 -10.45 9.62
CA THR A 514 22.50 -9.96 9.62
C THR A 514 23.06 -10.01 8.19
N GLN A 515 24.10 -9.22 7.91
CA GLN A 515 24.71 -9.15 6.55
C GLN A 515 25.23 -10.49 6.01
N TYR A 516 25.40 -11.52 6.85
CA TYR A 516 25.89 -12.84 6.45
C TYR A 516 24.81 -13.77 5.86
N GLU A 517 23.54 -13.59 6.22
CA GLU A 517 22.45 -14.48 5.75
C GLU A 517 22.02 -14.18 4.31
N LEU A 518 22.32 -12.98 3.81
CA LEU A 518 22.06 -12.57 2.43
C LEU A 518 22.88 -13.36 1.40
N ALA A 519 24.08 -13.83 1.78
CA ALA A 519 24.99 -14.54 0.87
C ALA A 519 24.45 -15.92 0.45
N TYR A 520 23.90 -16.69 1.39
CA TYR A 520 23.27 -17.98 1.11
C TYR A 520 21.97 -17.85 0.29
N TYR A 521 21.29 -16.71 0.38
CA TYR A 521 20.08 -16.44 -0.39
C TYR A 521 20.38 -16.24 -1.89
N ILE A 522 21.55 -15.69 -2.22
CA ILE A 522 21.99 -15.44 -3.60
C ILE A 522 22.31 -16.77 -4.31
N GLU A 523 22.91 -17.75 -3.63
CA GLU A 523 23.14 -19.09 -4.22
C GLU A 523 21.83 -19.84 -4.48
N ALA A 524 20.81 -19.69 -3.64
CA ALA A 524 19.51 -20.33 -3.85
C ALA A 524 18.77 -19.82 -5.11
N LEU A 525 18.94 -18.54 -5.47
CA LEU A 525 18.36 -17.93 -6.67
C LEU A 525 19.00 -18.44 -7.97
N ALA A 526 20.17 -19.07 -7.93
CA ALA A 526 20.85 -19.61 -9.10
C ALA A 526 20.36 -21.01 -9.53
N TYR A 527 19.55 -21.69 -8.71
CA TYR A 527 19.18 -23.10 -8.90
C TYR A 527 17.67 -23.38 -9.09
N TYR A 528 16.82 -22.35 -9.17
CA TYR A 528 15.38 -22.51 -9.40
C TYR A 528 14.80 -21.43 -10.33
N ASP A 529 14.08 -21.85 -11.39
CA ASP A 529 13.52 -20.95 -12.43
C ASP A 529 12.54 -19.88 -11.91
N GLU A 530 11.77 -20.18 -10.85
CA GLU A 530 10.98 -19.18 -10.12
C GLU A 530 11.04 -19.45 -8.61
N VAL A 531 11.79 -18.60 -7.89
CA VAL A 531 11.62 -18.38 -6.45
C VAL A 531 10.54 -17.31 -6.28
N ILE A 532 9.30 -17.75 -6.02
CA ILE A 532 8.19 -16.83 -5.84
C ILE A 532 8.27 -16.23 -4.42
N PHE A 533 8.66 -14.97 -4.32
CA PHE A 533 8.49 -14.18 -3.10
C PHE A 533 6.99 -13.99 -2.84
N ILE A 534 6.49 -14.73 -1.85
CA ILE A 534 5.15 -14.59 -1.31
C ILE A 534 5.22 -13.53 -0.21
N ASP A 535 4.70 -12.34 -0.48
CA ASP A 535 4.36 -11.36 0.56
C ASP A 535 3.20 -11.96 1.38
N PRO A 536 3.42 -12.37 2.65
CA PRO A 536 2.40 -13.07 3.40
C PRO A 536 1.11 -12.24 3.55
N SER A 537 1.26 -10.91 3.57
CA SER A 537 0.13 -9.96 3.69
C SER A 537 -0.84 -9.95 2.51
N ARG A 538 -0.46 -10.58 1.39
CA ARG A 538 -1.23 -10.67 0.14
C ARG A 538 -1.67 -12.10 -0.20
N VAL A 539 -1.50 -13.04 0.74
CA VAL A 539 -2.09 -14.38 0.65
C VAL A 539 -3.52 -14.31 1.17
N THR A 540 -4.44 -14.72 0.32
CA THR A 540 -5.86 -14.92 0.59
C THR A 540 -6.18 -16.41 0.60
N TYR A 541 -7.30 -16.78 1.21
CA TYR A 541 -7.79 -18.16 1.28
C TYR A 541 -9.23 -18.14 0.74
N ARG A 542 -9.71 -19.27 0.20
CA ARG A 542 -11.10 -19.41 -0.21
C ARG A 542 -11.64 -20.80 0.09
N ILE A 543 -12.72 -20.88 0.85
CA ILE A 543 -13.55 -22.08 1.02
C ILE A 543 -14.81 -21.93 0.16
N ASP A 544 -14.84 -22.68 -0.93
CA ASP A 544 -16.00 -22.79 -1.82
C ASP A 544 -17.10 -23.61 -1.12
N ALA A 545 -18.33 -23.09 -1.12
CA ALA A 545 -19.43 -23.67 -0.36
C ALA A 545 -19.77 -25.11 -0.84
N GLY A 546 -19.79 -26.07 0.10
CA GLY A 546 -20.01 -27.49 -0.19
C GLY A 546 -18.73 -28.32 -0.42
N SER A 547 -17.54 -27.72 -0.32
CA SER A 547 -16.24 -28.40 -0.42
C SER A 547 -15.56 -28.54 0.94
N SER A 548 -14.86 -29.65 1.19
CA SER A 548 -13.96 -29.83 2.34
C SER A 548 -12.53 -29.30 2.09
N ARG A 549 -12.31 -28.62 0.96
CA ARG A 549 -10.99 -28.20 0.47
C ARG A 549 -10.83 -26.68 0.54
N ILE A 550 -9.78 -26.23 1.21
CA ILE A 550 -9.37 -24.82 1.27
C ILE A 550 -8.48 -24.53 0.06
N THR A 551 -8.83 -23.51 -0.72
CA THR A 551 -7.99 -22.97 -1.81
C THR A 551 -7.12 -21.85 -1.25
N VAL A 552 -5.80 -21.92 -1.42
CA VAL A 552 -4.89 -20.84 -1.02
C VAL A 552 -4.58 -19.98 -2.24
N ASP A 553 -4.79 -18.67 -2.20
CA ASP A 553 -4.67 -17.75 -3.33
C ASP A 553 -3.64 -16.66 -3.03
N TYR A 554 -2.55 -16.56 -3.80
CA TYR A 554 -1.67 -15.38 -3.73
C TYR A 554 -1.89 -14.53 -4.97
N LEU A 555 -2.39 -13.31 -4.75
CA LEU A 555 -2.66 -12.38 -5.85
C LEU A 555 -3.55 -12.98 -6.96
N GLY A 556 -4.61 -13.70 -6.57
CA GLY A 556 -5.58 -14.29 -7.51
C GLY A 556 -4.97 -15.32 -8.45
N ARG A 557 -4.11 -16.18 -7.90
CA ARG A 557 -3.62 -17.44 -8.44
C ARG A 557 -3.62 -18.46 -7.30
N SER A 558 -4.34 -19.58 -7.47
CA SER A 558 -4.30 -20.70 -6.53
C SER A 558 -2.88 -21.27 -6.41
N LEU A 559 -2.46 -21.46 -5.16
CA LEU A 559 -1.21 -22.02 -4.70
C LEU A 559 -1.33 -23.52 -4.37
N ASP A 560 -2.48 -24.16 -4.63
CA ASP A 560 -2.74 -25.56 -4.26
C ASP A 560 -1.82 -26.58 -4.98
N ASN A 561 -1.00 -26.10 -5.93
CA ASN A 561 0.02 -26.84 -6.66
C ASN A 561 1.48 -26.40 -6.35
N LEU A 562 1.70 -25.60 -5.30
CA LEU A 562 3.01 -25.05 -4.94
C LEU A 562 3.60 -25.71 -3.68
N SER A 563 4.71 -26.44 -3.86
CA SER A 563 5.43 -27.11 -2.76
C SER A 563 6.09 -26.10 -1.82
N ILE A 564 5.82 -26.23 -0.52
CA ILE A 564 6.44 -25.43 0.55
C ILE A 564 7.77 -26.07 0.97
N VAL A 565 8.81 -25.26 1.19
CA VAL A 565 10.12 -25.70 1.68
C VAL A 565 10.28 -25.26 3.13
N TYR A 566 10.69 -26.17 4.01
CA TYR A 566 11.07 -25.88 5.39
C TYR A 566 12.59 -26.04 5.58
N THR A 567 13.13 -25.31 6.55
CA THR A 567 14.43 -25.60 7.17
C THR A 567 14.25 -25.55 8.69
N LEU A 568 14.85 -26.51 9.39
CA LEU A 568 14.96 -26.51 10.85
C LEU A 568 16.39 -26.11 11.23
N GLU A 569 16.54 -25.51 12.41
CA GLU A 569 17.85 -25.15 12.94
C GLU A 569 18.69 -26.42 13.22
N TYR A 570 19.97 -26.35 12.83
CA TYR A 570 21.03 -27.36 13.02
C TYR A 570 20.93 -28.67 12.20
N GLY A 571 21.90 -28.85 11.30
CA GLY A 571 22.29 -30.18 10.76
C GLY A 571 22.09 -30.38 9.26
N ASP A 572 23.08 -31.01 8.62
CA ASP A 572 23.21 -31.23 7.18
C ASP A 572 21.97 -31.76 6.40
N LYS A 573 21.71 -31.11 5.26
CA LYS A 573 21.19 -31.65 3.98
C LYS A 573 20.07 -32.71 4.00
N ALA A 574 18.85 -32.31 3.64
CA ALA A 574 18.22 -32.62 2.33
C ALA A 574 16.68 -32.43 2.30
N THR A 575 16.15 -31.65 1.34
CA THR A 575 14.75 -31.83 0.84
C THR A 575 14.54 -31.33 -0.60
N LEU A 576 15.38 -31.75 -1.54
CA LEU A 576 15.19 -31.45 -2.99
C LEU A 576 14.26 -32.46 -3.69
N LEU A 577 14.05 -33.63 -3.10
CA LEU A 577 13.55 -34.83 -3.80
C LEU A 577 12.05 -34.76 -4.17
N ALA A 578 11.21 -34.11 -3.35
CA ALA A 578 9.76 -34.15 -3.49
C ALA A 578 9.22 -33.47 -4.77
N ARG A 579 9.79 -32.31 -5.16
CA ARG A 579 9.37 -31.58 -6.39
C ARG A 579 9.66 -32.36 -7.67
N VAL A 580 10.80 -33.06 -7.71
CA VAL A 580 11.23 -33.84 -8.89
C VAL A 580 10.37 -35.10 -9.01
N LEU A 581 10.21 -35.87 -7.92
CA LEU A 581 9.40 -37.09 -7.92
C LEU A 581 7.92 -36.80 -8.21
N SER A 582 7.36 -35.71 -7.67
CA SER A 582 5.97 -35.34 -7.94
C SER A 582 5.75 -34.88 -9.39
N ARG A 583 6.70 -34.14 -9.99
CA ARG A 583 6.67 -33.81 -11.44
C ARG A 583 6.87 -35.04 -12.34
N LEU A 584 7.49 -36.12 -11.85
CA LEU A 584 7.64 -37.39 -12.55
C LEU A 584 6.46 -38.36 -12.34
N GLY A 585 5.41 -37.95 -11.62
CA GLY A 585 4.22 -38.77 -11.41
C GLY A 585 4.34 -39.77 -10.27
N CYS A 586 5.16 -39.50 -9.25
CA CYS A 586 5.26 -40.31 -8.03
C CYS A 586 4.71 -39.60 -6.79
N GLU A 587 4.19 -40.42 -5.87
CA GLU A 587 3.75 -40.07 -4.52
C GLU A 587 4.76 -40.62 -3.49
N ILE A 588 4.93 -39.89 -2.38
CA ILE A 588 5.73 -40.34 -1.24
C ILE A 588 4.73 -40.96 -0.27
N SER A 589 4.73 -42.28 -0.16
CA SER A 589 3.62 -43.02 0.47
C SER A 589 3.69 -43.08 2.00
N ASP A 590 4.86 -42.83 2.59
CA ASP A 590 4.99 -42.67 4.05
C ASP A 590 6.31 -41.98 4.41
N SER A 591 6.26 -41.09 5.40
CA SER A 591 7.44 -40.57 6.10
C SER A 591 7.54 -41.22 7.48
N LEU A 592 8.12 -42.42 7.55
CA LEU A 592 8.42 -43.07 8.83
C LEU A 592 9.39 -42.20 9.63
N GLY A 593 8.91 -41.69 10.76
CA GLY A 593 9.59 -40.66 11.53
C GLY A 593 10.69 -41.19 12.46
N ALA A 594 11.50 -40.24 12.93
CA ALA A 594 12.49 -40.33 14.01
C ALA A 594 13.66 -41.31 13.80
N MET A 595 14.89 -40.79 13.81
CA MET A 595 15.82 -40.87 14.96
C MET A 595 17.25 -40.47 14.55
N GLY A 596 18.01 -39.96 15.54
CA GLY A 596 19.45 -40.21 15.64
C GLY A 596 20.38 -39.30 14.84
N SER A 597 21.38 -38.76 15.54
CA SER A 597 22.64 -38.36 14.92
C SER A 597 23.33 -39.59 14.31
N ASP A 598 23.90 -39.42 13.11
CA ASP A 598 24.84 -40.34 12.47
C ASP A 598 24.31 -41.73 12.04
N ASP A 599 23.25 -41.80 11.21
CA ASP A 599 23.25 -42.63 9.97
C ASP A 599 22.00 -42.47 9.09
N PHE A 600 22.07 -42.98 7.85
CA PHE A 600 21.17 -42.71 6.71
C PHE A 600 19.65 -42.92 6.93
N ALA A 601 18.85 -41.91 6.54
CA ALA A 601 17.40 -42.04 6.31
C ALA A 601 17.08 -42.64 4.91
N LEU A 602 16.04 -43.49 4.85
CA LEU A 602 15.56 -44.15 3.62
C LEU A 602 14.13 -43.68 3.27
N LEU A 603 13.94 -43.17 2.06
CA LEU A 603 12.64 -42.75 1.53
C LEU A 603 11.95 -43.88 0.73
N GLY A 604 10.66 -44.11 1.01
CA GLY A 604 9.75 -44.91 0.20
C GLY A 604 9.02 -44.05 -0.84
N ILE A 605 8.91 -44.54 -2.09
CA ILE A 605 8.34 -43.81 -3.22
C ILE A 605 7.49 -44.79 -4.04
N SER A 606 6.28 -44.37 -4.44
CA SER A 606 5.35 -45.13 -5.29
C SER A 606 4.85 -44.26 -6.45
N PRO A 607 4.59 -44.80 -7.66
CA PRO A 607 3.89 -44.05 -8.71
C PRO A 607 2.47 -43.63 -8.30
N LYS A 608 2.04 -42.48 -8.81
CA LYS A 608 0.77 -41.82 -8.49
C LYS A 608 -0.31 -42.25 -9.49
N GLY A 609 -0.88 -43.44 -9.31
CA GLY A 609 -1.95 -43.94 -10.17
C GLY A 609 -2.28 -45.44 -10.13
N ASP A 610 -1.48 -46.28 -9.45
CA ASP A 610 -1.75 -47.72 -9.32
C ASP A 610 -2.16 -48.08 -7.89
N GLU A 611 -3.45 -48.38 -7.68
CA GLU A 611 -3.90 -49.12 -6.48
C GLU A 611 -3.46 -50.61 -6.54
N THR A 612 -2.85 -51.04 -7.65
CA THR A 612 -2.49 -52.43 -7.93
C THR A 612 -1.09 -52.61 -8.51
N HIS A 613 -0.03 -52.26 -7.76
CA HIS A 613 1.10 -53.17 -7.48
C HIS A 613 2.26 -52.51 -6.69
N ILE A 614 2.77 -53.22 -5.69
CA ILE A 614 3.91 -52.83 -4.85
C ILE A 614 5.24 -53.07 -5.60
N GLY A 615 6.12 -52.06 -5.67
CA GLY A 615 7.39 -52.18 -6.42
C GLY A 615 8.45 -51.11 -6.12
N ALA A 616 8.87 -50.96 -4.87
CA ALA A 616 9.92 -49.99 -4.50
C ALA A 616 11.27 -50.30 -5.18
N THR A 617 11.89 -49.30 -5.82
CA THR A 617 13.28 -49.38 -6.31
C THR A 617 14.08 -48.16 -5.86
N ARG A 618 15.29 -48.41 -5.31
CA ARG A 618 16.13 -47.43 -4.59
C ARG A 618 17.25 -46.85 -5.48
N HIS A 619 17.85 -45.76 -4.98
CA HIS A 619 19.24 -45.28 -5.14
C HIS A 619 19.47 -43.94 -5.86
N ILE A 620 20.25 -43.06 -5.20
CA ILE A 620 21.02 -41.93 -5.77
C ILE A 620 22.38 -41.91 -5.06
N ILE A 621 23.47 -41.56 -5.76
CA ILE A 621 24.84 -41.45 -5.22
C ILE A 621 25.28 -39.98 -5.11
N SER A 622 26.20 -39.70 -4.18
CA SER A 622 26.52 -38.39 -3.63
C SER A 622 27.68 -37.61 -4.29
N SER A 623 27.69 -36.30 -4.00
CA SER A 623 28.73 -35.27 -4.23
C SER A 623 28.72 -34.51 -5.58
N LEU A 624 28.86 -33.18 -5.48
CA LEU A 624 28.79 -32.23 -6.59
C LEU A 624 29.86 -32.44 -7.66
N ALA A 625 31.06 -32.90 -7.27
CA ALA A 625 32.19 -33.08 -8.18
C ALA A 625 31.95 -34.15 -9.28
N VAL A 626 31.01 -35.08 -9.05
CA VAL A 626 30.58 -36.07 -10.06
C VAL A 626 29.25 -35.67 -10.71
N ALA A 627 28.40 -34.90 -10.01
CA ALA A 627 27.09 -34.49 -10.49
C ALA A 627 27.14 -33.40 -11.58
N GLY A 628 28.06 -32.42 -11.48
CA GLY A 628 28.15 -31.30 -12.43
C GLY A 628 28.18 -31.71 -13.92
N PRO A 629 29.14 -32.55 -14.35
CA PRO A 629 29.23 -33.00 -15.75
C PRO A 629 28.09 -33.91 -16.22
N TYR A 630 27.26 -34.42 -15.30
CA TYR A 630 26.04 -35.18 -15.63
C TYR A 630 24.81 -34.27 -15.69
N LEU A 631 24.76 -33.22 -14.89
CA LEU A 631 23.71 -32.20 -14.91
C LEU A 631 23.79 -31.32 -16.17
N GLU A 632 24.99 -30.93 -16.61
CA GLU A 632 25.17 -30.22 -17.90
C GLU A 632 24.68 -31.04 -19.11
N LYS A 633 24.74 -32.37 -19.02
CA LYS A 633 24.19 -33.29 -20.05
C LYS A 633 22.68 -33.54 -19.92
N LEU A 634 22.13 -33.40 -18.71
CA LEU A 634 20.68 -33.40 -18.49
C LEU A 634 20.04 -32.13 -19.05
N ASP A 635 20.65 -30.97 -18.82
CA ASP A 635 20.10 -29.66 -19.20
C ASP A 635 20.16 -29.42 -20.72
N THR A 636 21.18 -29.96 -21.39
CA THR A 636 21.27 -29.98 -22.88
C THR A 636 20.46 -31.13 -23.53
N GLY A 637 19.86 -32.02 -22.73
CA GLY A 637 18.97 -33.08 -23.19
C GLY A 637 19.64 -34.22 -23.98
N ASP A 638 20.97 -34.31 -23.99
CA ASP A 638 21.72 -35.42 -24.59
C ASP A 638 21.97 -36.53 -23.55
N PHE A 639 20.99 -37.43 -23.45
CA PHE A 639 21.21 -38.74 -22.84
C PHE A 639 22.09 -39.61 -23.74
N PRO A 640 23.32 -39.99 -23.33
CA PRO A 640 23.76 -41.35 -23.52
C PRO A 640 22.91 -42.21 -22.57
N LEU A 641 21.85 -42.83 -23.10
CA LEU A 641 21.11 -43.87 -22.36
C LEU A 641 22.01 -45.12 -22.30
N LEU A 642 22.99 -45.09 -21.40
CA LEU A 642 23.86 -46.23 -21.08
C LEU A 642 23.09 -47.25 -20.24
N TYR A 643 22.04 -47.82 -20.83
CA TYR A 643 21.61 -49.16 -20.47
C TYR A 643 22.37 -50.17 -21.32
N ASN A 644 23.59 -50.50 -20.90
CA ASN A 644 24.18 -51.77 -21.27
C ASN A 644 23.93 -52.74 -20.11
N PRO A 645 22.96 -53.65 -20.19
CA PRO A 645 22.74 -54.61 -19.12
C PRO A 645 24.00 -55.48 -18.97
N PRO A 646 24.40 -55.86 -17.74
CA PRO A 646 25.41 -56.89 -17.54
C PRO A 646 24.88 -58.25 -18.03
N GLY A 647 24.97 -58.52 -19.34
CA GLY A 647 24.62 -59.81 -19.93
C GLY A 647 23.66 -59.76 -21.12
N LYS A 648 24.25 -59.72 -22.32
CA LYS A 648 23.78 -60.37 -23.57
C LYS A 648 22.32 -60.14 -24.06
N ARG A 649 22.25 -59.39 -25.18
CA ARG A 649 21.41 -59.63 -26.39
C ARG A 649 19.88 -59.77 -26.26
N ASN A 650 19.21 -58.92 -27.05
CA ASN A 650 17.93 -59.17 -27.74
C ASN A 650 16.68 -59.42 -26.88
N SER A 651 15.90 -58.36 -26.62
CA SER A 651 14.49 -58.22 -27.08
C SER A 651 13.94 -56.88 -26.58
N GLY A 652 13.01 -56.29 -27.34
CA GLY A 652 12.42 -54.98 -27.00
C GLY A 652 11.28 -55.10 -25.98
N ALA A 653 10.95 -53.99 -25.33
CA ALA A 653 9.75 -53.85 -24.52
C ALA A 653 8.69 -53.04 -25.28
N THR A 654 7.46 -53.55 -25.29
CA THR A 654 6.27 -52.88 -25.85
C THR A 654 5.63 -51.98 -24.79
N VAL A 655 5.05 -50.84 -25.19
CA VAL A 655 4.27 -49.96 -24.32
C VAL A 655 2.95 -49.63 -25.01
N GLU A 656 1.82 -49.83 -24.32
CA GLU A 656 0.50 -49.41 -24.80
C GLU A 656 0.27 -47.92 -24.56
N LEU A 657 -0.44 -47.25 -25.48
CA LEU A 657 -0.74 -45.83 -25.43
C LEU A 657 -2.24 -45.62 -25.23
N LEU A 658 -2.62 -45.01 -24.10
CA LEU A 658 -4.01 -44.97 -23.62
C LEU A 658 -4.91 -43.90 -24.28
N ASN A 659 -4.35 -42.90 -24.95
CA ASN A 659 -5.12 -41.99 -25.81
C ASN A 659 -4.26 -41.29 -26.88
N SER A 660 -4.93 -40.71 -27.86
CA SER A 660 -4.32 -40.08 -29.04
C SER A 660 -3.53 -38.81 -28.74
N GLU A 661 -3.83 -38.07 -27.67
CA GLU A 661 -3.10 -36.86 -27.30
C GLU A 661 -1.74 -37.18 -26.66
N ALA A 662 -1.69 -38.20 -25.79
CA ALA A 662 -0.44 -38.73 -25.24
C ALA A 662 0.45 -39.32 -26.34
N ALA A 663 -0.14 -40.05 -27.30
CA ALA A 663 0.57 -40.58 -28.46
C ALA A 663 1.18 -39.46 -29.34
N LEU A 664 0.43 -38.37 -29.57
CA LEU A 664 0.92 -37.20 -30.32
C LEU A 664 2.09 -36.50 -29.61
N ARG A 665 1.98 -36.19 -28.31
CA ARG A 665 3.06 -35.54 -27.55
C ARG A 665 4.31 -36.43 -27.43
N TRP A 666 4.14 -37.76 -27.36
CA TRP A 666 5.26 -38.71 -27.39
C TRP A 666 5.93 -38.73 -28.77
N CYS A 667 5.15 -38.82 -29.85
CA CYS A 667 5.66 -38.75 -31.22
C CYS A 667 6.41 -37.43 -31.50
N GLU A 668 5.86 -36.27 -31.14
CA GLU A 668 6.53 -34.97 -31.33
C GLU A 668 7.89 -34.92 -30.62
N LYS A 669 7.98 -35.45 -29.39
CA LYS A 669 9.22 -35.48 -28.61
C LYS A 669 10.24 -36.53 -29.09
N TYR A 670 9.77 -37.59 -29.77
CA TYR A 670 10.61 -38.66 -30.32
C TYR A 670 11.16 -38.33 -31.72
N PHE A 671 10.34 -37.70 -32.58
CA PHE A 671 10.71 -37.35 -33.96
C PHE A 671 11.76 -36.22 -34.06
N THR A 672 11.91 -35.38 -33.04
CA THR A 672 12.99 -34.37 -33.01
C THR A 672 14.39 -34.96 -32.82
N LYS A 673 14.54 -36.25 -32.47
CA LYS A 673 15.87 -36.89 -32.29
C LYS A 673 16.15 -38.15 -33.14
N THR A 674 15.19 -38.72 -33.90
CA THR A 674 15.52 -39.84 -34.83
C THR A 674 14.76 -39.81 -36.17
N SER A 675 15.50 -40.01 -37.27
CA SER A 675 15.02 -39.88 -38.66
C SER A 675 14.35 -41.16 -39.21
N LYS A 676 13.43 -41.80 -38.48
CA LYS A 676 12.68 -42.98 -38.97
C LYS A 676 11.19 -42.92 -38.70
N LEU A 677 10.43 -43.30 -39.72
CA LEU A 677 8.96 -43.26 -39.73
C LEU A 677 8.34 -44.35 -38.85
N LEU A 678 7.26 -44.00 -38.14
CA LEU A 678 6.31 -44.97 -37.60
C LEU A 678 4.90 -44.53 -38.03
N CYS A 679 4.04 -45.48 -38.39
CA CYS A 679 2.68 -45.24 -38.83
C CYS A 679 1.73 -46.08 -37.99
N LEU A 680 0.68 -45.46 -37.42
CA LEU A 680 -0.43 -46.15 -36.77
C LEU A 680 -1.74 -45.47 -37.20
N GLU A 681 -2.60 -46.26 -37.86
CA GLU A 681 -3.95 -45.89 -38.26
C GLU A 681 -4.96 -46.40 -37.21
N GLN A 682 -6.04 -45.62 -36.96
CA GLN A 682 -7.47 -46.03 -36.91
C GLN A 682 -8.31 -45.11 -35.98
N PRO A 683 -9.65 -45.04 -36.16
CA PRO A 683 -10.40 -43.78 -36.01
C PRO A 683 -11.39 -43.71 -34.84
N LEU A 684 -11.98 -42.53 -34.62
CA LEU A 684 -13.24 -42.35 -33.88
C LEU A 684 -14.24 -41.47 -34.68
N PRO A 685 -15.57 -41.65 -34.50
CA PRO A 685 -16.59 -41.19 -35.45
C PRO A 685 -17.19 -39.82 -35.09
N ALA A 686 -17.89 -39.19 -36.05
CA ALA A 686 -18.46 -37.85 -35.93
C ALA A 686 -19.96 -37.81 -36.24
N GLU A 687 -20.73 -37.08 -35.42
CA GLU A 687 -22.13 -36.69 -35.74
C GLU A 687 -22.39 -35.18 -35.66
N LYS A 688 -21.45 -34.38 -35.14
CA LYS A 688 -21.45 -32.91 -35.26
C LYS A 688 -20.04 -32.40 -35.51
N SER A 689 -19.85 -31.60 -36.56
CA SER A 689 -18.56 -30.97 -36.86
C SER A 689 -18.74 -29.47 -37.07
N TRP A 690 -18.41 -28.70 -36.04
CA TRP A 690 -18.22 -27.26 -36.15
C TRP A 690 -16.92 -26.97 -36.89
N ARG A 691 -16.96 -26.11 -37.89
CA ARG A 691 -15.77 -25.65 -38.62
C ARG A 691 -15.54 -24.19 -38.25
N VAL A 692 -14.43 -23.95 -37.57
CA VAL A 692 -14.02 -22.66 -37.03
C VAL A 692 -12.74 -22.22 -37.74
N LEU A 693 -12.83 -21.14 -38.50
CA LEU A 693 -11.67 -20.54 -39.16
C LEU A 693 -10.98 -19.60 -38.17
N ILE A 694 -9.72 -19.90 -37.86
CA ILE A 694 -8.89 -19.10 -36.95
C ILE A 694 -7.65 -18.62 -37.72
N VAL A 695 -7.37 -17.33 -37.64
CA VAL A 695 -6.07 -16.74 -38.02
C VAL A 695 -5.67 -15.83 -36.87
N ASP A 696 -4.42 -15.96 -36.40
CA ASP A 696 -3.89 -15.35 -35.18
C ASP A 696 -4.79 -15.50 -33.94
N ALA A 697 -5.15 -16.76 -33.66
CA ALA A 697 -5.77 -17.24 -32.42
C ALA A 697 -7.20 -16.79 -32.09
N GLU A 698 -7.87 -15.97 -32.91
CA GLU A 698 -9.31 -15.69 -32.80
C GLU A 698 -10.17 -16.26 -33.94
N VAL A 699 -11.45 -16.52 -33.64
CA VAL A 699 -12.41 -17.18 -34.53
C VAL A 699 -13.03 -16.17 -35.50
N ILE A 700 -12.59 -16.21 -36.75
CA ILE A 700 -13.01 -15.29 -37.82
C ILE A 700 -14.33 -15.73 -38.46
N ALA A 701 -14.63 -17.03 -38.46
CA ALA A 701 -15.94 -17.55 -38.84
C ALA A 701 -16.22 -18.91 -38.18
N CYS A 702 -17.48 -19.15 -37.85
CA CYS A 702 -17.98 -20.44 -37.36
C CYS A 702 -19.11 -20.93 -38.28
N TYR A 703 -18.97 -22.13 -38.83
CA TYR A 703 -19.96 -22.76 -39.69
C TYR A 703 -20.43 -24.08 -39.08
N GLU A 704 -21.75 -24.28 -38.99
CA GLU A 704 -22.33 -25.57 -38.64
C GLU A 704 -22.44 -26.43 -39.91
N CYS A 705 -21.63 -27.49 -40.02
CA CYS A 705 -21.81 -28.52 -41.05
C CYS A 705 -22.60 -29.69 -40.47
N ARG A 706 -23.83 -29.88 -40.95
CA ARG A 706 -24.62 -31.10 -40.68
C ARG A 706 -24.49 -32.09 -41.83
N LEU A 707 -24.23 -33.33 -41.47
CA LEU A 707 -24.44 -34.51 -42.30
C LEU A 707 -25.83 -35.05 -41.98
N GLU A 708 -26.82 -34.77 -42.82
CA GLU A 708 -28.14 -35.40 -42.70
C GLU A 708 -28.21 -36.67 -43.55
N ARG A 709 -28.51 -37.80 -42.91
CA ARG A 709 -28.90 -39.03 -43.60
C ARG A 709 -30.38 -38.97 -43.94
N THR A 710 -30.70 -38.41 -45.10
CA THR A 710 -31.97 -38.74 -45.78
C THR A 710 -31.96 -40.20 -46.26
N SER A 711 -33.13 -40.81 -46.37
CA SER A 711 -33.34 -42.27 -46.45
C SER A 711 -32.94 -42.95 -47.78
N GLY A 712 -31.84 -42.55 -48.40
CA GLY A 712 -31.37 -43.09 -49.69
C GLY A 712 -29.92 -42.75 -50.00
N THR A 713 -28.98 -43.45 -49.35
CA THR A 713 -27.58 -43.73 -49.76
C THR A 713 -26.69 -42.62 -50.37
N GLN A 714 -27.06 -41.35 -50.29
CA GLN A 714 -26.19 -40.21 -50.61
C GLN A 714 -26.14 -39.24 -49.43
N GLU A 715 -24.92 -38.93 -49.00
CA GLU A 715 -24.63 -37.96 -47.96
C GLU A 715 -24.45 -36.59 -48.59
N TYR A 716 -25.23 -35.60 -48.13
CA TYR A 716 -25.17 -34.22 -48.59
C TYR A 716 -24.68 -33.30 -47.48
N LEU A 717 -23.94 -32.26 -47.86
CA LEU A 717 -23.38 -31.25 -46.95
C LEU A 717 -24.19 -29.96 -47.11
N LYS A 718 -24.93 -29.57 -46.08
CA LYS A 718 -25.65 -28.27 -46.05
C LYS A 718 -24.78 -27.23 -45.34
N VAL A 719 -24.63 -26.05 -45.93
CA VAL A 719 -23.86 -24.92 -45.39
C VAL A 719 -24.73 -23.67 -45.46
N GLU A 720 -24.91 -22.98 -44.33
CA GLU A 720 -25.64 -21.70 -44.28
C GLU A 720 -24.64 -20.55 -44.05
N PRO A 721 -24.62 -19.50 -44.90
CA PRO A 721 -23.62 -18.43 -44.81
C PRO A 721 -24.12 -17.18 -44.07
N LEU A 722 -23.25 -16.58 -43.25
CA LEU A 722 -23.25 -15.15 -42.92
C LEU A 722 -22.04 -14.51 -43.64
N VAL A 723 -22.22 -13.35 -44.29
CA VAL A 723 -21.30 -12.88 -45.36
C VAL A 723 -20.69 -11.51 -45.09
N ALA A 724 -19.40 -11.38 -45.40
CA ALA A 724 -18.73 -10.15 -45.83
C ALA A 724 -17.79 -10.48 -47.02
N ALA A 725 -17.59 -9.54 -47.96
CA ALA A 725 -16.91 -9.78 -49.23
C ALA A 725 -15.88 -8.68 -49.61
N GLU A 726 -15.11 -8.92 -50.69
CA GLU A 726 -14.11 -8.04 -51.38
C GLU A 726 -12.61 -8.46 -51.32
N LEU A 727 -12.28 -9.75 -51.18
CA LEU A 727 -10.89 -10.24 -51.31
C LEU A 727 -10.37 -10.40 -52.76
N ALA A 728 -11.26 -10.38 -53.77
CA ALA A 728 -10.96 -10.87 -55.12
C ALA A 728 -10.11 -9.93 -56.00
N GLN A 729 -10.24 -8.61 -55.84
CA GLN A 729 -9.62 -7.63 -56.74
C GLN A 729 -8.08 -7.58 -56.59
N VAL A 730 -7.59 -7.61 -55.34
CA VAL A 730 -6.17 -7.37 -54.99
C VAL A 730 -5.24 -8.50 -55.43
N ILE A 731 -5.77 -9.72 -55.58
CA ILE A 731 -5.02 -10.92 -55.95
C ILE A 731 -4.53 -10.87 -57.41
N ASN A 732 -5.30 -10.27 -58.32
CA ASN A 732 -4.98 -10.25 -59.75
C ASN A 732 -3.76 -9.38 -60.11
N ASP A 733 -3.55 -8.27 -59.42
CA ASP A 733 -2.64 -7.23 -59.90
C ASP A 733 -1.15 -7.49 -59.60
N ASN A 734 -0.83 -8.36 -58.62
CA ASN A 734 0.52 -8.42 -58.02
C ASN A 734 1.27 -9.76 -58.22
N LEU A 735 0.60 -10.81 -58.69
CA LEU A 735 1.17 -12.15 -58.88
C LEU A 735 2.27 -12.34 -59.96
N PRO A 736 2.46 -11.51 -61.02
CA PRO A 736 3.28 -11.93 -62.17
C PRO A 736 4.82 -12.01 -62.04
N ARG A 737 5.48 -11.36 -61.06
CA ARG A 737 6.90 -10.97 -61.28
C ARG A 737 8.02 -11.95 -60.94
N HIS A 738 7.91 -12.88 -59.96
CA HIS A 738 9.10 -13.64 -59.50
C HIS A 738 8.95 -15.15 -59.20
N PHE A 739 8.09 -15.91 -59.88
CA PHE A 739 8.17 -17.39 -59.84
C PHE A 739 8.00 -18.11 -61.19
N GLN A 740 9.08 -18.75 -61.64
CA GLN A 740 9.17 -19.78 -62.69
C GLN A 740 10.45 -20.61 -62.44
N LYS A 741 10.50 -21.96 -62.39
CA LYS A 741 9.52 -23.06 -62.36
C LYS A 741 10.12 -24.17 -61.47
N GLY A 742 9.38 -25.05 -60.80
CA GLY A 742 7.93 -25.13 -60.59
C GLY A 742 7.55 -26.43 -59.86
N VAL A 743 6.92 -26.33 -58.69
CA VAL A 743 6.12 -27.41 -58.06
C VAL A 743 4.82 -26.77 -57.54
N TYR A 744 4.16 -26.03 -58.43
CA TYR A 744 3.00 -25.20 -58.13
C TYR A 744 1.74 -25.84 -58.72
N GLY A 745 1.06 -26.64 -57.91
CA GLY A 745 -0.26 -27.19 -58.21
C GLY A 745 -1.35 -26.30 -57.63
N VAL A 746 -1.78 -25.30 -58.40
CA VAL A 746 -3.04 -24.59 -58.19
C VAL A 746 -4.04 -25.19 -59.17
N ASP A 747 -5.18 -25.67 -58.67
CA ASP A 747 -6.37 -25.88 -59.49
C ASP A 747 -7.44 -24.88 -59.04
N VAL A 748 -7.77 -23.96 -59.93
CA VAL A 748 -8.95 -23.08 -59.83
C VAL A 748 -10.03 -23.69 -60.72
N VAL A 749 -11.24 -23.86 -60.18
CA VAL A 749 -12.44 -24.04 -60.99
C VAL A 749 -13.48 -23.02 -60.54
N THR A 750 -13.80 -22.09 -61.43
CA THR A 750 -14.93 -21.17 -61.31
C THR A 750 -16.16 -21.81 -61.94
N GLY A 751 -17.28 -21.79 -61.23
CA GLY A 751 -18.59 -22.23 -61.72
C GLY A 751 -19.65 -21.19 -61.34
N VAL A 752 -20.44 -20.76 -62.33
CA VAL A 752 -21.52 -19.79 -62.17
C VAL A 752 -22.85 -20.55 -62.13
N ASP A 753 -23.76 -20.08 -61.28
CA ASP A 753 -25.12 -20.57 -61.02
C ASP A 753 -25.28 -21.98 -60.42
N GLY A 754 -26.15 -22.06 -59.40
CA GLY A 754 -26.97 -23.23 -59.09
C GLY A 754 -26.29 -24.52 -58.61
N ASP A 755 -26.45 -24.81 -57.30
CA ASP A 755 -26.30 -26.12 -56.65
C ASP A 755 -24.90 -26.76 -56.54
N HIS A 756 -24.54 -27.12 -55.30
CA HIS A 756 -23.21 -27.61 -54.92
C HIS A 756 -22.94 -29.07 -55.29
N ARG A 757 -21.66 -29.39 -55.62
CA ARG A 757 -21.01 -30.67 -55.24
C ARG A 757 -19.54 -30.46 -54.85
N LEU A 758 -19.06 -31.28 -53.91
CA LEU A 758 -17.76 -31.16 -53.26
C LEU A 758 -16.86 -32.36 -53.63
N ALA A 759 -15.60 -32.11 -53.98
CA ALA A 759 -14.55 -33.12 -54.11
C ALA A 759 -13.32 -32.69 -53.29
N ALA A 760 -12.71 -33.61 -52.54
CA ALA A 760 -11.71 -33.26 -51.52
C ALA A 760 -10.28 -33.74 -51.89
N ILE A 761 -9.32 -32.80 -51.93
CA ILE A 761 -7.87 -33.03 -51.96
C ILE A 761 -7.25 -31.92 -51.07
N LYS A 762 -6.47 -32.13 -50.00
CA LYS A 762 -5.28 -32.97 -49.68
C LYS A 762 -3.93 -32.50 -50.26
N ARG A 763 -3.45 -31.32 -49.84
CA ARG A 763 -2.06 -31.06 -49.32
C ARG A 763 -1.88 -29.59 -48.87
N ARG A 764 -0.92 -29.32 -47.97
CA ARG A 764 -0.53 -27.97 -47.48
C ARG A 764 0.84 -27.55 -48.06
N PRO A 765 1.08 -26.26 -48.38
CA PRO A 765 2.42 -25.69 -48.50
C PRO A 765 3.02 -25.35 -47.12
N ALA A 766 4.34 -25.21 -47.03
CA ALA A 766 5.06 -24.88 -45.80
C ALA A 766 5.41 -23.37 -45.73
N PHE A 767 5.08 -22.73 -44.60
CA PHE A 767 5.29 -21.28 -44.38
C PHE A 767 6.74 -20.87 -44.05
N GLY A 768 7.68 -21.82 -43.94
CA GLY A 768 9.01 -21.58 -43.36
C GLY A 768 9.93 -20.65 -44.18
N ASP A 769 9.83 -20.68 -45.51
CA ASP A 769 10.87 -20.10 -46.38
C ASP A 769 10.68 -18.60 -46.69
N LEU A 770 9.50 -18.04 -46.50
CA LEU A 770 9.23 -16.62 -46.81
C LEU A 770 9.93 -15.65 -45.83
N ARG A 771 10.06 -16.02 -44.56
CA ARG A 771 10.69 -15.15 -43.53
C ARG A 771 12.20 -14.97 -43.75
N ARG A 772 12.86 -15.94 -44.39
CA ARG A 772 14.32 -15.90 -44.67
C ARG A 772 14.72 -15.08 -45.89
N LEU A 773 13.82 -14.88 -46.85
CA LEU A 773 14.18 -14.35 -48.17
C LEU A 773 13.98 -12.83 -48.34
N TYR A 774 13.10 -12.19 -47.57
CA TYR A 774 12.71 -10.79 -47.83
C TYR A 774 12.65 -9.83 -46.63
N ASN A 775 12.80 -10.33 -45.39
CA ASN A 775 12.88 -9.53 -44.16
C ASN A 775 11.88 -8.34 -44.02
N LEU A 776 10.65 -8.52 -44.54
CA LEU A 776 9.57 -7.52 -44.50
C LEU A 776 8.61 -7.77 -43.33
N ASN A 777 8.34 -6.73 -42.54
CA ASN A 777 7.42 -6.79 -41.41
C ASN A 777 6.01 -6.36 -41.84
N PHE A 778 5.21 -7.30 -42.33
CA PHE A 778 3.87 -7.08 -42.90
C PHE A 778 2.78 -6.43 -41.99
N PRO A 779 2.81 -6.49 -40.63
CA PRO A 779 1.71 -5.99 -39.80
C PRO A 779 1.44 -4.47 -39.89
N ALA A 780 2.44 -3.64 -40.20
CA ALA A 780 2.30 -2.19 -40.14
C ALA A 780 1.38 -1.60 -41.23
N LEU A 781 1.29 -2.22 -42.41
CA LEU A 781 0.53 -1.64 -43.53
C LEU A 781 -0.97 -1.97 -43.52
N VAL A 782 -1.38 -3.01 -42.79
CA VAL A 782 -2.79 -3.46 -42.72
C VAL A 782 -3.61 -2.58 -41.78
N HIS A 783 -2.98 -2.06 -40.72
CA HIS A 783 -3.63 -1.28 -39.67
C HIS A 783 -4.17 0.09 -40.14
N SER A 784 -3.68 0.63 -41.26
CA SER A 784 -4.15 1.93 -41.80
C SER A 784 -5.42 1.87 -42.66
N ARG A 785 -5.86 0.67 -43.09
CA ARG A 785 -7.06 0.50 -43.94
C ARG A 785 -8.26 -0.12 -43.24
N LEU A 786 -8.07 -0.85 -42.14
CA LEU A 786 -9.18 -1.47 -41.39
C LEU A 786 -9.93 -0.45 -40.50
N SER A 787 -9.31 0.68 -40.16
CA SER A 787 -9.89 1.74 -39.33
C SER A 787 -11.03 2.55 -39.97
N GLN A 788 -11.34 2.34 -41.25
CA GLN A 788 -12.40 3.10 -41.96
C GLN A 788 -13.74 2.36 -42.15
N ARG A 789 -13.85 1.06 -41.82
CA ARG A 789 -15.11 0.30 -41.99
C ARG A 789 -15.32 -0.77 -40.91
N VAL A 790 -15.98 -0.37 -39.82
CA VAL A 790 -17.26 -0.93 -39.30
C VAL A 790 -17.49 -0.40 -37.87
N LEU A 791 -18.55 0.39 -37.71
CA LEU A 791 -19.08 0.86 -36.44
C LEU A 791 -19.91 -0.25 -35.76
N PRO A 792 -19.87 -0.41 -34.43
CA PRO A 792 -20.96 -1.03 -33.68
C PRO A 792 -22.03 0.03 -33.36
N CYS A 793 -23.29 -0.24 -33.70
CA CYS A 793 -24.41 0.63 -33.31
C CYS A 793 -24.54 0.73 -31.78
N ARG A 794 -24.17 1.88 -31.22
CA ARG A 794 -25.00 2.49 -30.16
C ARG A 794 -26.24 3.11 -30.80
N ASN A 795 -27.29 3.32 -30.01
CA ASN A 795 -28.47 4.04 -30.48
C ASN A 795 -28.08 5.44 -30.98
N THR A 796 -28.74 5.85 -32.06
CA THR A 796 -28.57 7.13 -32.76
C THR A 796 -28.78 8.33 -31.84
N CYS A 797 -27.70 9.06 -31.56
CA CYS A 797 -27.61 10.48 -31.21
C CYS A 797 -26.22 10.94 -31.70
N ASP A 798 -26.10 12.10 -32.33
CA ASP A 798 -24.97 12.47 -33.18
C ASP A 798 -23.67 12.82 -32.41
N GLU A 799 -22.88 11.81 -32.01
CA GLU A 799 -21.49 12.01 -31.56
C GLU A 799 -20.59 12.38 -32.76
N THR A 800 -20.64 13.65 -33.16
CA THR A 800 -19.97 14.16 -34.37
C THR A 800 -18.76 15.02 -34.01
N VAL A 801 -17.58 14.56 -34.44
CA VAL A 801 -16.26 15.23 -34.35
C VAL A 801 -15.80 15.54 -32.92
N GLY A 802 -14.96 14.65 -32.38
CA GLY A 802 -14.19 14.92 -31.16
C GLY A 802 -12.72 15.24 -31.45
N ALA A 803 -12.16 16.21 -30.73
CA ALA A 803 -10.75 16.61 -30.80
C ALA A 803 -9.96 16.10 -29.58
N SER A 804 -8.63 16.06 -29.66
CA SER A 804 -7.80 15.47 -28.62
C SER A 804 -6.40 16.03 -28.48
N VAL A 805 -5.98 16.18 -27.22
CA VAL A 805 -4.65 16.65 -26.80
C VAL A 805 -3.89 15.49 -26.16
N LEU A 806 -2.64 15.28 -26.55
CA LEU A 806 -1.76 14.30 -25.93
C LEU A 806 -0.69 15.01 -25.10
N PHE A 807 -0.52 14.58 -23.85
CA PHE A 807 0.55 15.03 -22.96
C PHE A 807 1.62 13.94 -22.87
N LEU A 808 2.88 14.31 -23.02
CA LEU A 808 4.03 13.43 -22.94
C LEU A 808 4.85 13.81 -21.70
N GLY A 809 5.18 12.78 -20.91
CA GLY A 809 5.98 12.91 -19.69
C GLY A 809 7.45 13.26 -19.93
N ASP A 810 8.25 13.14 -18.88
CA ASP A 810 9.65 13.59 -18.84
C ASP A 810 10.43 12.98 -20.01
N THR A 811 10.91 13.84 -20.93
CA THR A 811 11.54 13.43 -22.18
C THR A 811 12.93 14.05 -22.34
N ASN A 812 13.92 13.19 -22.58
CA ASN A 812 15.32 13.54 -22.79
C ASN A 812 15.93 12.56 -23.82
N PRO A 813 16.32 13.02 -25.03
CA PRO A 813 16.89 12.16 -26.07
C PRO A 813 18.20 11.46 -25.66
N GLY A 814 18.95 12.04 -24.72
CA GLY A 814 19.92 11.31 -23.90
C GLY A 814 21.39 11.43 -24.30
N GLU A 815 21.79 12.30 -25.23
CA GLU A 815 23.18 12.41 -25.72
C GLU A 815 24.21 12.49 -24.59
N THR A 816 23.92 13.25 -23.54
CA THR A 816 24.83 13.37 -22.39
C THR A 816 25.03 12.04 -21.64
N TYR A 817 24.01 11.17 -21.60
CA TYR A 817 24.14 9.81 -21.06
C TYR A 817 24.85 8.89 -22.06
N GLN A 818 24.51 8.98 -23.35
CA GLN A 818 25.02 8.06 -24.36
C GLN A 818 26.51 8.29 -24.70
N LEU A 819 26.97 9.55 -24.68
CA LEU A 819 28.40 9.87 -24.77
C LEU A 819 29.19 9.32 -23.57
N ARG A 820 28.62 9.43 -22.35
CA ARG A 820 29.20 8.83 -21.12
C ARG A 820 29.15 7.29 -21.12
N ASN A 821 28.36 6.68 -21.98
CA ASN A 821 28.35 5.23 -22.20
C ASN A 821 29.47 4.87 -23.20
N GLU A 822 29.57 5.60 -24.33
CA GLU A 822 30.68 5.50 -25.29
C GLU A 822 32.06 5.67 -24.63
N GLU A 823 32.23 6.66 -23.74
CA GLU A 823 33.46 6.88 -22.95
C GLU A 823 33.85 5.68 -22.06
N LYS A 824 32.89 4.82 -21.71
CA LYS A 824 33.11 3.57 -20.95
C LYS A 824 33.22 2.33 -21.82
N GLY A 825 33.07 2.46 -23.15
CA GLY A 825 32.98 1.34 -24.08
C GLY A 825 31.63 0.62 -24.10
N GLU A 826 30.58 1.24 -23.57
CA GLU A 826 29.19 0.79 -23.68
C GLU A 826 28.57 1.28 -25.02
N VAL A 827 27.45 0.68 -25.43
CA VAL A 827 26.76 1.04 -26.69
C VAL A 827 26.02 2.36 -26.53
N ASN A 828 26.31 3.32 -27.42
CA ASN A 828 25.46 4.49 -27.62
C ASN A 828 24.26 4.11 -28.49
N ILE A 829 23.07 4.17 -27.91
CA ILE A 829 21.85 3.80 -28.62
C ILE A 829 21.45 4.80 -29.71
N LEU A 830 21.78 6.09 -29.59
CA LEU A 830 21.42 7.10 -30.60
C LEU A 830 22.19 6.90 -31.91
N THR A 831 23.46 6.50 -31.82
CA THR A 831 24.28 6.19 -33.02
C THR A 831 23.98 4.81 -33.60
N THR A 832 23.56 3.85 -32.76
CA THR A 832 23.28 2.46 -33.17
C THR A 832 21.86 2.27 -33.73
N HIS A 833 20.88 2.96 -33.13
CA HIS A 833 19.45 2.75 -33.36
C HIS A 833 18.71 3.97 -33.93
N GLY A 834 19.31 5.15 -33.89
CA GLY A 834 18.65 6.41 -34.27
C GLY A 834 17.90 7.06 -33.11
N TYR A 835 17.59 8.35 -33.30
CA TYR A 835 16.91 9.19 -32.31
C TYR A 835 15.40 8.91 -32.20
N ASP A 836 14.80 8.33 -33.24
CA ASP A 836 13.36 8.07 -33.35
C ASP A 836 12.94 6.71 -32.76
N GLN A 837 13.86 5.73 -32.63
CA GLN A 837 13.52 4.34 -32.27
C GLN A 837 12.66 4.23 -31.01
N ALA A 838 13.02 4.96 -29.94
CA ALA A 838 12.31 4.90 -28.65
C ALA A 838 10.87 5.46 -28.71
N PHE A 839 10.52 6.22 -29.76
CA PHE A 839 9.18 6.76 -29.96
C PHE A 839 8.30 5.87 -30.86
N LEU A 840 8.90 4.98 -31.67
CA LEU A 840 8.18 4.12 -32.62
C LEU A 840 7.02 3.30 -32.00
N PRO A 841 7.13 2.74 -30.78
CA PRO A 841 6.02 2.00 -30.15
C PRO A 841 4.76 2.84 -29.92
N PHE A 842 4.89 4.17 -29.86
CA PHE A 842 3.80 5.12 -29.59
C PHE A 842 3.37 5.92 -30.81
N ARG A 843 3.99 5.68 -31.98
CA ARG A 843 3.78 6.45 -33.21
C ARG A 843 2.31 6.58 -33.60
N SER A 844 1.56 5.48 -33.54
CA SER A 844 0.13 5.47 -33.87
C SER A 844 -0.72 6.32 -32.92
N LEU A 845 -0.36 6.40 -31.63
CA LEU A 845 -1.05 7.25 -30.66
C LEU A 845 -0.71 8.73 -30.90
N LEU A 846 0.57 9.04 -31.14
CA LEU A 846 1.06 10.39 -31.50
C LEU A 846 0.35 10.92 -32.77
N ASP A 847 0.32 10.13 -33.83
CA ASP A 847 -0.34 10.48 -35.11
C ASP A 847 -1.87 10.63 -34.99
N SER A 848 -2.47 10.11 -33.90
CA SER A 848 -3.93 10.17 -33.70
C SER A 848 -4.41 11.39 -32.91
N ALA A 849 -3.50 12.17 -32.34
CA ALA A 849 -3.83 13.38 -31.58
C ALA A 849 -3.86 14.61 -32.49
N ASP A 850 -4.69 15.59 -32.13
CA ASP A 850 -4.79 16.87 -32.84
C ASP A 850 -3.71 17.85 -32.36
N TYR A 851 -3.25 17.68 -31.12
CA TYR A 851 -2.19 18.49 -30.51
C TYR A 851 -1.34 17.66 -29.54
N ARG A 852 0.00 17.77 -29.58
CA ARG A 852 0.98 17.05 -28.75
C ARG A 852 1.84 18.01 -27.93
N ILE A 853 1.81 17.84 -26.61
CA ILE A 853 2.54 18.66 -25.63
C ILE A 853 3.53 17.77 -24.88
N MET A 854 4.79 18.17 -24.79
CA MET A 854 5.85 17.35 -24.20
C MET A 854 6.63 18.07 -23.11
N ASN A 855 6.84 17.45 -21.94
CA ASN A 855 7.84 17.94 -21.01
C ASN A 855 9.25 17.59 -21.50
N PHE A 856 10.08 18.61 -21.75
CA PHE A 856 11.39 18.44 -22.39
C PHE A 856 12.53 18.80 -21.43
N GLU A 857 13.24 17.78 -20.93
CA GLU A 857 14.21 17.89 -19.83
C GLU A 857 15.67 17.84 -20.31
N ALA A 858 16.00 18.70 -21.27
CA ALA A 858 17.37 18.96 -21.72
C ALA A 858 17.48 20.40 -22.24
N VAL A 859 18.69 20.83 -22.61
CA VAL A 859 18.90 22.07 -23.39
C VAL A 859 19.31 21.73 -24.82
N ILE A 860 18.58 22.25 -25.80
CA ILE A 860 18.95 22.18 -27.22
C ILE A 860 20.02 23.25 -27.47
N THR A 861 21.29 22.86 -27.59
CA THR A 861 22.38 23.84 -27.69
C THR A 861 23.62 23.28 -28.39
N SER A 862 24.41 24.16 -29.01
CA SER A 862 25.78 23.88 -29.47
C SER A 862 26.84 24.14 -28.38
N GLU A 863 26.49 24.82 -27.29
CA GLU A 863 27.37 25.05 -26.14
C GLU A 863 27.68 23.74 -25.39
N ARG A 864 28.93 23.58 -24.96
CA ARG A 864 29.42 22.39 -24.24
C ARG A 864 30.00 22.72 -22.86
N GLU A 865 30.30 23.99 -22.60
CA GLU A 865 30.67 24.48 -21.28
C GLU A 865 29.46 25.03 -20.53
N SER A 866 29.09 24.35 -19.44
CA SER A 866 27.99 24.79 -18.56
C SER A 866 28.53 25.68 -17.44
N PRO A 867 27.87 26.81 -17.12
CA PRO A 867 28.20 27.60 -15.93
C PRO A 867 27.90 26.86 -14.62
N PHE A 868 27.20 25.73 -14.68
CA PHE A 868 26.82 24.90 -13.53
C PHE A 868 27.67 23.63 -13.40
N ARG A 869 28.74 23.47 -14.19
CA ARG A 869 29.59 22.25 -14.24
C ARG A 869 30.17 21.80 -12.90
N GLU A 870 30.48 22.74 -12.02
CA GLU A 870 31.02 22.47 -10.68
C GLU A 870 29.94 22.40 -9.59
N ILE A 871 28.67 22.64 -9.93
CA ILE A 871 27.57 22.89 -8.99
C ILE A 871 26.44 21.87 -9.14
N LYS A 872 25.98 21.60 -10.37
CA LYS A 872 24.89 20.68 -10.68
C LYS A 872 25.47 19.33 -11.16
N PRO A 873 25.15 18.19 -10.51
CA PRO A 873 25.77 16.89 -10.81
C PRO A 873 25.27 16.24 -12.11
N TYR A 874 24.13 16.71 -12.65
CA TYR A 874 23.54 16.24 -13.90
C TYR A 874 23.23 17.47 -14.75
N LEU A 875 23.89 17.53 -15.90
CA LEU A 875 23.76 18.58 -16.90
C LEU A 875 23.46 17.87 -18.19
N ASP A 876 22.35 18.20 -18.83
CA ASP A 876 21.84 17.43 -19.97
C ASP A 876 21.61 18.36 -21.17
N TRP A 877 22.48 18.25 -22.18
CA TRP A 877 22.31 18.87 -23.49
C TRP A 877 21.88 17.85 -24.55
N THR A 878 21.34 18.37 -25.65
CA THR A 878 20.95 17.62 -26.85
C THR A 878 21.26 18.40 -28.13
N SER A 879 21.28 17.72 -29.27
CA SER A 879 21.66 18.22 -30.58
C SER A 879 20.71 19.31 -31.10
N PRO A 880 21.23 20.48 -31.54
CA PRO A 880 20.43 21.53 -32.19
C PRO A 880 19.99 21.17 -33.62
N GLU A 881 20.41 20.03 -34.16
CA GLU A 881 20.01 19.54 -35.48
C GLU A 881 19.06 18.33 -35.37
N GLU A 882 19.46 17.29 -34.64
CA GLU A 882 18.73 16.01 -34.62
C GLU A 882 17.44 16.05 -33.79
N THR A 883 17.46 16.69 -32.62
CA THR A 883 16.30 16.75 -31.73
C THR A 883 15.12 17.55 -32.32
N PRO A 884 15.30 18.79 -32.83
CA PRO A 884 14.22 19.47 -33.54
C PRO A 884 13.82 18.80 -34.86
N ARG A 885 14.69 18.02 -35.51
CA ARG A 885 14.30 17.17 -36.65
C ARG A 885 13.30 16.08 -36.20
N VAL A 886 13.64 15.33 -35.17
CA VAL A 886 12.83 14.21 -34.67
C VAL A 886 11.52 14.69 -34.03
N MET A 887 11.55 15.81 -33.29
CA MET A 887 10.31 16.44 -32.78
C MET A 887 9.34 16.78 -33.92
N ARG A 888 9.81 17.36 -35.03
CA ARG A 888 8.97 17.64 -36.21
C ARG A 888 8.49 16.38 -36.91
N GLU A 889 9.35 15.37 -37.04
CA GLU A 889 8.96 14.07 -37.62
C GLU A 889 7.85 13.40 -36.79
N LEU A 890 7.91 13.49 -35.46
CA LEU A 890 6.88 13.04 -34.51
C LEU A 890 5.70 14.01 -34.37
N SER A 891 5.71 15.14 -35.10
CA SER A 891 4.70 16.19 -35.07
C SER A 891 4.46 16.80 -33.68
N ILE A 892 5.48 16.88 -32.82
CA ILE A 892 5.36 17.55 -31.52
C ILE A 892 5.04 19.03 -31.74
N ASP A 893 3.85 19.45 -31.30
CA ASP A 893 3.33 20.79 -31.53
C ASP A 893 3.85 21.80 -30.49
N ALA A 894 4.04 21.36 -29.24
CA ALA A 894 4.59 22.20 -28.17
C ALA A 894 5.48 21.46 -27.16
N VAL A 895 6.45 22.18 -26.59
CA VAL A 895 7.30 21.72 -25.47
C VAL A 895 7.17 22.60 -24.23
N ASN A 896 7.03 21.97 -23.08
CA ASN A 896 7.18 22.60 -21.77
C ASN A 896 8.65 22.65 -21.38
N LEU A 897 9.11 23.84 -20.98
CA LEU A 897 10.46 24.13 -20.51
C LEU A 897 10.50 24.57 -19.04
N ALA A 898 9.37 24.54 -18.32
CA ALA A 898 9.33 24.84 -16.89
C ALA A 898 9.81 23.66 -16.03
N ASN A 899 11.07 23.25 -16.19
CA ASN A 899 11.67 22.12 -15.46
C ASN A 899 13.09 22.43 -14.96
N ASN A 900 13.67 21.47 -14.24
CA ASN A 900 14.98 21.61 -13.60
C ASN A 900 16.17 21.47 -14.58
N HIS A 901 15.95 21.30 -15.89
CA HIS A 901 17.00 21.08 -16.90
C HIS A 901 17.10 22.17 -17.97
N SER A 902 16.07 22.98 -18.20
CA SER A 902 16.04 23.99 -19.28
C SER A 902 17.05 25.16 -19.16
N LEU A 903 17.82 25.24 -18.06
CA LEU A 903 18.94 26.18 -17.91
C LEU A 903 20.31 25.49 -17.70
N ASP A 904 20.46 24.20 -17.99
CA ASP A 904 21.74 23.50 -17.75
C ASP A 904 22.95 24.13 -18.45
N TYR A 905 22.73 24.90 -19.52
CA TYR A 905 23.76 25.62 -20.27
C TYR A 905 23.59 27.16 -20.18
N GLY A 906 22.99 27.61 -19.08
CA GLY A 906 22.77 29.02 -18.76
C GLY A 906 21.87 29.76 -19.75
N GLU A 907 21.92 31.09 -19.69
CA GLU A 907 21.14 31.95 -20.58
C GLU A 907 21.48 31.73 -22.06
N THR A 908 22.76 31.50 -22.40
CA THR A 908 23.19 31.25 -23.79
C THR A 908 22.53 30.01 -24.36
N GLY A 909 22.58 28.89 -23.63
CA GLY A 909 21.95 27.63 -24.06
C GLY A 909 20.42 27.73 -24.11
N LEU A 910 19.79 28.39 -23.13
CA LEU A 910 18.34 28.64 -23.18
C LEU A 910 17.98 29.49 -24.40
N ARG A 911 18.68 30.59 -24.66
CA ARG A 911 18.43 31.48 -25.81
C ARG A 911 18.58 30.77 -27.15
N GLU A 912 19.58 29.90 -27.29
CA GLU A 912 19.74 29.05 -28.47
C GLU A 912 18.58 28.05 -28.61
N MET A 913 18.20 27.37 -27.52
CA MET A 913 17.08 26.43 -27.50
C MET A 913 15.75 27.06 -27.93
N LEU A 914 15.40 28.22 -27.37
CA LEU A 914 14.17 28.94 -27.74
C LEU A 914 14.19 29.28 -29.24
N LYS A 915 15.31 29.84 -29.73
CA LYS A 915 15.49 30.17 -31.14
C LYS A 915 15.35 28.93 -32.05
N VAL A 916 15.94 27.79 -31.68
CA VAL A 916 15.89 26.56 -32.48
C VAL A 916 14.47 25.98 -32.52
N LEU A 917 13.71 26.10 -31.43
CA LEU A 917 12.29 25.71 -31.36
C LEU A 917 11.42 26.62 -32.25
N ASP A 918 11.60 27.94 -32.15
CA ASP A 918 10.96 28.95 -33.02
C ASP A 918 11.24 28.68 -34.52
N GLU A 919 12.52 28.51 -34.90
CA GLU A 919 12.93 28.23 -36.29
C GLU A 919 12.43 26.86 -36.79
N SER A 920 12.10 25.94 -35.87
CA SER A 920 11.49 24.65 -36.17
C SER A 920 9.96 24.66 -36.17
N GLY A 921 9.32 25.76 -35.80
CA GLY A 921 7.87 25.87 -35.68
C GLY A 921 7.27 25.05 -34.53
N ILE A 922 8.05 24.73 -33.51
CA ILE A 922 7.61 24.01 -32.30
C ILE A 922 7.34 25.05 -31.22
N ALA A 923 6.10 25.15 -30.74
CA ALA A 923 5.76 26.11 -29.70
C ALA A 923 6.48 25.78 -28.38
N HIS A 924 6.84 26.79 -27.60
CA HIS A 924 7.48 26.59 -26.30
C HIS A 924 6.87 27.47 -25.22
N PHE A 925 6.83 26.97 -23.98
CA PHE A 925 6.29 27.70 -22.84
C PHE A 925 6.97 27.28 -21.54
N GLY A 926 6.79 28.07 -20.48
CA GLY A 926 7.33 27.76 -19.16
C GLY A 926 8.80 28.16 -18.93
N ALA A 927 9.52 28.59 -19.97
CA ALA A 927 10.82 29.27 -19.85
C ALA A 927 10.96 30.37 -20.91
N ALA A 928 11.63 31.46 -20.56
CA ALA A 928 11.85 32.59 -21.46
C ALA A 928 13.00 33.50 -21.01
N MET A 929 13.13 34.65 -21.66
CA MET A 929 14.14 35.67 -21.39
C MET A 929 13.82 36.58 -20.19
N ASP A 930 12.60 36.55 -19.69
CA ASP A 930 12.15 37.28 -18.50
C ASP A 930 10.94 36.58 -17.85
N ALA A 931 10.59 36.98 -16.62
CA ALA A 931 9.50 36.38 -15.85
C ALA A 931 8.10 36.55 -16.45
N SER A 932 7.84 37.67 -17.14
CA SER A 932 6.55 37.86 -17.79
C SER A 932 6.43 36.90 -18.96
N ALA A 933 7.43 36.85 -19.84
CA ALA A 933 7.49 35.94 -20.96
C ALA A 933 7.42 34.47 -20.51
N ALA A 934 8.14 34.07 -19.45
CA ALA A 934 8.14 32.69 -18.95
C ALA A 934 6.77 32.26 -18.39
N ALA A 935 6.01 33.20 -17.81
CA ALA A 935 4.67 32.97 -17.29
C ALA A 935 3.56 32.94 -18.35
N HIS A 936 3.85 33.23 -19.62
CA HIS A 936 2.84 33.08 -20.68
C HIS A 936 2.51 31.57 -20.84
N PRO A 937 1.23 31.17 -20.67
CA PRO A 937 0.83 29.80 -20.90
C PRO A 937 0.81 29.50 -22.40
N LEU A 938 0.93 28.22 -22.74
CA LEU A 938 0.54 27.76 -24.07
C LEU A 938 -0.97 27.95 -24.24
N GLN A 939 -1.39 28.57 -25.35
CA GLN A 939 -2.79 28.73 -25.71
C GLN A 939 -3.04 28.25 -27.13
N TYR A 940 -4.12 27.50 -27.35
CA TYR A 940 -4.59 27.12 -28.67
C TYR A 940 -6.11 26.92 -28.64
N VAL A 941 -6.70 26.81 -29.82
CA VAL A 941 -8.13 26.59 -30.01
C VAL A 941 -8.31 25.30 -30.78
N LEU A 942 -9.13 24.40 -30.25
CA LEU A 942 -9.53 23.16 -30.91
C LEU A 942 -10.94 23.32 -31.48
N GLN A 943 -11.15 22.82 -32.69
CA GLN A 943 -12.48 22.70 -33.27
C GLN A 943 -13.15 21.44 -32.71
N VAL A 944 -14.26 21.60 -31.96
CA VAL A 944 -15.03 20.52 -31.33
C VAL A 944 -16.46 20.60 -31.87
N GLY A 945 -16.81 19.73 -32.82
CA GLY A 945 -18.01 19.90 -33.63
C GLY A 945 -18.00 21.24 -34.37
N GLU A 946 -19.06 22.03 -34.22
CA GLU A 946 -19.17 23.39 -34.78
C GLU A 946 -18.58 24.50 -33.89
N ARG A 947 -18.15 24.21 -32.65
CA ARG A 947 -17.64 25.21 -31.69
C ARG A 947 -16.11 25.20 -31.58
N GLU A 948 -15.55 26.37 -31.31
CA GLU A 948 -14.15 26.57 -30.93
C GLU A 948 -13.98 26.43 -29.41
N GLN A 949 -13.22 25.43 -28.94
CA GLN A 949 -12.83 25.29 -27.53
C GLN A 949 -11.42 25.82 -27.31
N ARG A 950 -11.29 26.87 -26.50
CA ARG A 950 -9.98 27.38 -26.06
C ARG A 950 -9.39 26.44 -25.00
N ILE A 951 -8.14 26.02 -25.23
CA ILE A 951 -7.33 25.28 -24.26
C ILE A 951 -6.18 26.17 -23.81
N ILE A 952 -5.92 26.21 -22.50
CA ILE A 952 -4.81 26.92 -21.91
C ILE A 952 -4.01 25.94 -21.05
N VAL A 953 -2.72 25.82 -21.32
CA VAL A 953 -1.80 24.98 -20.54
C VAL A 953 -0.80 25.89 -19.83
N ALA A 954 -1.04 26.10 -18.54
CA ALA A 954 -0.13 26.84 -17.67
C ALA A 954 0.91 25.87 -17.10
N SER A 955 2.17 26.27 -17.05
CA SER A 955 3.24 25.48 -16.43
C SER A 955 4.22 26.35 -15.67
N GLY A 956 4.82 25.76 -14.65
CA GLY A 956 5.88 26.33 -13.84
C GLY A 956 6.62 25.25 -13.07
N PHE A 957 7.85 25.56 -12.71
CA PHE A 957 8.72 24.69 -11.93
C PHE A 957 8.50 24.96 -10.45
N GLU A 958 8.19 23.91 -9.67
CA GLU A 958 8.05 23.99 -8.21
C GLU A 958 9.27 24.69 -7.59
N HIS A 959 9.02 25.75 -6.81
CA HIS A 959 10.09 26.56 -6.22
C HIS A 959 11.01 25.74 -5.28
N ARG A 960 12.33 25.80 -5.53
CA ARG A 960 13.38 25.07 -4.80
C ARG A 960 14.57 25.97 -4.52
N GLY A 961 14.94 26.15 -3.25
CA GLY A 961 16.01 27.05 -2.83
C GLY A 961 17.34 26.88 -3.57
N ASN A 962 17.77 25.64 -3.84
CA ASN A 962 19.00 25.39 -4.61
C ASN A 962 18.94 25.98 -6.03
N HIS A 963 17.79 25.91 -6.70
CA HIS A 963 17.61 26.41 -8.06
C HIS A 963 17.47 27.95 -8.08
N ASP A 964 16.96 28.55 -6.99
CA ASP A 964 16.96 30.00 -6.80
C ASP A 964 18.39 30.54 -6.61
N GLN A 965 19.24 29.84 -5.82
CA GLN A 965 20.67 30.15 -5.68
C GLN A 965 21.43 30.04 -7.01
N TRP A 966 21.10 29.06 -7.85
CA TRP A 966 21.65 28.93 -9.21
C TRP A 966 21.03 29.93 -10.19
N GLY A 967 19.95 30.61 -9.79
CA GLY A 967 19.28 31.61 -10.58
C GLY A 967 18.52 31.04 -11.78
N TYR A 968 17.97 29.82 -11.66
CA TYR A 968 17.17 29.16 -12.70
C TYR A 968 15.84 29.84 -12.97
N TYR A 969 15.26 30.49 -11.95
CA TYR A 969 13.94 31.10 -12.06
C TYR A 969 14.02 32.44 -12.79
N ALA A 970 13.08 32.66 -13.71
CA ALA A 970 12.97 33.91 -14.45
C ALA A 970 12.65 35.07 -13.50
N ARG A 971 13.21 36.25 -13.81
CA ARG A 971 12.95 37.53 -13.11
C ARG A 971 12.71 38.62 -14.18
N THR A 972 12.34 39.84 -13.78
CA THR A 972 11.91 40.91 -14.70
C THR A 972 12.91 41.23 -15.83
N ASP A 973 14.19 41.03 -15.58
CA ASP A 973 15.31 41.32 -16.48
C ASP A 973 16.25 40.10 -16.65
N LYS A 974 15.76 38.89 -16.36
CA LYS A 974 16.57 37.68 -16.30
C LYS A 974 15.88 36.46 -16.88
N ALA A 975 16.59 35.78 -17.77
CA ALA A 975 16.18 34.51 -18.36
C ALA A 975 16.03 33.41 -17.31
N GLY A 976 15.04 32.54 -17.50
CA GLY A 976 14.77 31.46 -16.57
C GLY A 976 13.50 30.67 -16.87
N VAL A 977 13.21 29.71 -16.01
CA VAL A 977 11.93 28.99 -15.96
C VAL A 977 10.90 29.73 -15.12
N ASN A 978 9.62 29.53 -15.40
CA ASN A 978 8.52 30.09 -14.62
C ASN A 978 8.51 29.51 -13.20
N ASP A 979 8.37 30.39 -12.21
CA ASP A 979 8.61 30.09 -10.78
C ASP A 979 7.30 29.82 -10.04
N TRP A 980 7.00 28.54 -9.77
CA TRP A 980 5.78 28.16 -9.06
C TRP A 980 6.02 27.96 -7.57
N THR A 981 5.97 29.08 -6.86
CA THR A 981 5.55 29.12 -5.44
C THR A 981 4.03 28.97 -5.34
N VAL A 982 3.52 28.56 -4.18
CA VAL A 982 2.05 28.42 -3.93
C VAL A 982 1.29 29.71 -4.24
N ALA A 983 1.83 30.88 -3.85
CA ALA A 983 1.20 32.16 -4.11
C ALA A 983 1.22 32.55 -5.59
N ASN A 984 2.39 32.46 -6.25
CA ASN A 984 2.54 32.88 -7.65
C ASN A 984 1.76 31.98 -8.61
N ALA A 985 1.77 30.66 -8.39
CA ALA A 985 1.05 29.70 -9.21
C ALA A 985 -0.48 29.90 -9.13
N GLY A 986 -1.01 30.10 -7.92
CA GLY A 986 -2.42 30.43 -7.71
C GLY A 986 -2.82 31.76 -8.33
N GLN A 987 -1.96 32.79 -8.25
CA GLN A 987 -2.19 34.07 -8.93
C GLN A 987 -2.25 33.90 -10.44
N GLN A 988 -1.24 33.28 -11.06
CA GLN A 988 -1.18 33.09 -12.52
C GLN A 988 -2.40 32.33 -13.06
N VAL A 989 -2.79 31.22 -12.41
CA VAL A 989 -3.98 30.47 -12.84
C VAL A 989 -5.28 31.25 -12.61
N GLY A 990 -5.39 32.00 -11.51
CA GLY A 990 -6.53 32.86 -11.23
C GLY A 990 -6.70 33.97 -12.27
N GLU A 991 -5.60 34.63 -12.65
CA GLU A 991 -5.59 35.64 -13.72
C GLU A 991 -6.00 35.04 -15.07
N LEU A 992 -5.58 33.82 -15.39
CA LEU A 992 -6.02 33.10 -16.59
C LEU A 992 -7.51 32.75 -16.56
N ARG A 993 -8.04 32.26 -15.43
CA ARG A 993 -9.48 31.99 -15.29
C ARG A 993 -10.33 33.26 -15.37
N VAL A 994 -9.86 34.38 -14.84
CA VAL A 994 -10.54 35.68 -14.95
C VAL A 994 -10.50 36.23 -16.38
N THR A 995 -9.38 36.07 -17.08
CA THR A 995 -9.19 36.56 -18.45
C THR A 995 -9.92 35.70 -19.49
N TYR A 996 -9.99 34.39 -19.25
CA TYR A 996 -10.58 33.40 -20.16
C TYR A 996 -11.56 32.49 -19.39
N PRO A 997 -12.74 32.99 -19.00
CA PRO A 997 -13.70 32.24 -18.18
C PRO A 997 -14.11 30.91 -18.79
N ASP A 998 -14.24 30.86 -20.12
CA ASP A 998 -14.72 29.69 -20.88
C ASP A 998 -13.59 28.76 -21.39
N ALA A 999 -12.33 29.06 -21.06
CA ALA A 999 -11.21 28.20 -21.43
C ALA A 999 -11.16 26.94 -20.55
N PHE A 1000 -10.74 25.82 -21.15
CA PHE A 1000 -10.34 24.64 -20.39
C PHE A 1000 -8.88 24.81 -19.95
N ILE A 1001 -8.65 24.94 -18.64
CA ILE A 1001 -7.33 25.27 -18.08
C ILE A 1001 -6.68 24.02 -17.49
N VAL A 1002 -5.55 23.61 -18.08
CA VAL A 1002 -4.69 22.53 -17.55
C VAL A 1002 -3.48 23.15 -16.86
N ALA A 1003 -3.23 22.77 -15.60
CA ALA A 1003 -1.95 23.04 -14.96
C ALA A 1003 -1.00 21.85 -15.20
N PHE A 1004 0.19 22.13 -15.74
CA PHE A 1004 1.19 21.14 -16.12
C PHE A 1004 2.50 21.34 -15.33
N PRO A 1005 2.52 21.13 -13.99
CA PRO A 1005 3.69 21.43 -13.14
C PRO A 1005 4.82 20.40 -13.25
N HIS A 1006 6.08 20.88 -13.29
CA HIS A 1006 7.23 20.05 -12.91
C HIS A 1006 7.43 20.17 -11.39
N TRP A 1007 7.30 19.06 -10.65
CA TRP A 1007 7.35 19.07 -9.19
C TRP A 1007 7.72 17.71 -8.58
N GLY A 1008 7.77 17.64 -7.25
CA GLY A 1008 8.02 16.40 -6.52
C GLY A 1008 9.49 15.95 -6.52
N SER A 1009 9.77 14.85 -5.85
CA SER A 1009 11.14 14.30 -5.75
C SER A 1009 11.32 13.14 -6.72
N ASN A 1010 12.47 13.08 -7.39
CA ASN A 1010 12.82 12.00 -8.32
C ASN A 1010 12.64 10.63 -7.63
N TYR A 1011 11.94 9.71 -8.29
CA TYR A 1011 11.67 8.34 -7.81
C TYR A 1011 11.03 8.30 -6.41
N SER A 1012 10.07 9.18 -6.16
CA SER A 1012 9.29 9.24 -4.92
C SER A 1012 7.80 9.36 -5.21
N TYR A 1013 6.96 8.85 -4.31
CA TYR A 1013 5.50 9.08 -4.28
C TYR A 1013 5.15 10.52 -3.90
N LYS A 1014 3.88 10.93 -4.03
CA LYS A 1014 3.47 12.33 -3.77
C LYS A 1014 3.81 12.78 -2.34
N VAL A 1015 3.99 14.09 -2.18
CA VAL A 1015 4.21 14.73 -0.88
C VAL A 1015 3.27 15.93 -0.68
N GLU A 1016 2.92 16.20 0.57
CA GLU A 1016 2.05 17.29 1.07
C GLU A 1016 2.30 18.70 0.47
N ARG A 1017 3.49 18.97 -0.09
CA ARG A 1017 3.77 20.24 -0.79
C ARG A 1017 3.23 20.25 -2.24
N GLN A 1018 3.28 19.11 -2.94
CA GLN A 1018 2.64 18.94 -4.24
C GLN A 1018 1.11 19.03 -4.08
N GLU A 1019 0.57 18.40 -3.04
CA GLU A 1019 -0.85 18.43 -2.69
C GLU A 1019 -1.36 19.85 -2.42
N ARG A 1020 -0.70 20.61 -1.54
CA ARG A 1020 -1.05 22.02 -1.30
C ARG A 1020 -0.99 22.89 -2.57
N LEU A 1021 0.01 22.68 -3.43
CA LEU A 1021 0.11 23.41 -4.70
C LEU A 1021 -0.99 22.99 -5.68
N ALA A 1022 -1.33 21.70 -5.73
CA ALA A 1022 -2.43 21.16 -6.53
C ALA A 1022 -3.79 21.75 -6.12
N HIS A 1023 -4.10 21.75 -4.82
CA HIS A 1023 -5.36 22.31 -4.30
C HIS A 1023 -5.48 23.79 -4.65
N VAL A 1024 -4.42 24.59 -4.44
CA VAL A 1024 -4.41 26.01 -4.79
C VAL A 1024 -4.57 26.26 -6.30
N LEU A 1025 -3.99 25.42 -7.17
CA LEU A 1025 -4.18 25.50 -8.61
C LEU A 1025 -5.64 25.17 -9.02
N ILE A 1026 -6.26 24.16 -8.41
CA ILE A 1026 -7.68 23.82 -8.62
C ILE A 1026 -8.61 24.95 -8.13
N ASP A 1027 -8.35 25.49 -6.94
CA ASP A 1027 -9.16 26.55 -6.32
C ASP A 1027 -9.03 27.89 -7.07
N ALA A 1028 -7.84 28.18 -7.62
CA ALA A 1028 -7.61 29.31 -8.53
C ALA A 1028 -8.32 29.16 -9.88
N GLY A 1029 -8.75 27.94 -10.23
CA GLY A 1029 -9.60 27.68 -11.40
C GLY A 1029 -8.98 26.84 -12.51
N ALA A 1030 -7.91 26.06 -12.25
CA ALA A 1030 -7.55 24.97 -13.15
C ALA A 1030 -8.64 23.88 -13.17
N ASP A 1031 -8.92 23.30 -14.32
CA ASP A 1031 -9.91 22.22 -14.48
C ASP A 1031 -9.30 20.82 -14.34
N LEU A 1032 -8.00 20.71 -14.65
CA LEU A 1032 -7.23 19.48 -14.60
C LEU A 1032 -5.78 19.79 -14.24
N ILE A 1033 -5.16 18.93 -13.44
CA ILE A 1033 -3.71 18.97 -13.18
C ILE A 1033 -3.04 17.69 -13.68
N ILE A 1034 -1.98 17.86 -14.45
CA ILE A 1034 -1.12 16.78 -14.96
C ILE A 1034 0.33 17.10 -14.56
N GLY A 1035 0.77 16.58 -13.42
CA GLY A 1035 2.12 16.79 -12.90
C GLY A 1035 3.17 15.84 -13.50
N HIS A 1036 4.43 16.28 -13.48
CA HIS A 1036 5.58 15.56 -14.01
C HIS A 1036 6.89 15.92 -13.25
N GLY A 1037 8.04 15.38 -13.65
CA GLY A 1037 9.35 15.64 -12.99
C GLY A 1037 9.76 14.67 -11.87
N SER A 1038 8.87 13.76 -11.46
CA SER A 1038 9.18 12.68 -10.52
C SER A 1038 9.91 11.50 -11.17
N HIS A 1039 10.01 11.44 -12.51
CA HIS A 1039 10.44 10.28 -13.31
C HIS A 1039 9.66 8.96 -13.09
N MET A 1040 8.56 8.98 -12.33
CA MET A 1040 7.68 7.83 -12.10
C MET A 1040 6.23 8.28 -12.02
N MET A 1041 5.31 7.40 -12.40
CA MET A 1041 3.89 7.64 -12.18
C MET A 1041 3.59 7.74 -10.67
N GLN A 1042 2.96 8.84 -10.24
CA GLN A 1042 2.50 9.06 -8.86
C GLN A 1042 0.98 8.86 -8.74
N GLU A 1043 0.46 9.13 -7.55
CA GLU A 1043 -0.95 9.06 -7.17
C GLU A 1043 -1.88 9.91 -8.07
N ILE A 1044 -3.17 9.55 -8.08
CA ILE A 1044 -4.26 10.33 -8.68
C ILE A 1044 -5.28 10.64 -7.60
N GLU A 1045 -5.76 11.88 -7.57
CA GLU A 1045 -6.69 12.40 -6.57
C GLU A 1045 -7.84 13.17 -7.24
N ARG A 1046 -9.01 13.17 -6.58
CA ARG A 1046 -10.16 13.99 -6.96
C ARG A 1046 -10.37 15.09 -5.90
N TYR A 1047 -10.05 16.33 -6.24
CA TYR A 1047 -10.19 17.47 -5.34
C TYR A 1047 -11.19 18.47 -5.92
N SER A 1048 -12.16 18.93 -5.12
CA SER A 1048 -13.23 19.85 -5.55
C SER A 1048 -13.91 19.44 -6.88
N ASN A 1049 -14.20 18.13 -7.03
CA ASN A 1049 -14.72 17.47 -8.23
C ASN A 1049 -13.83 17.46 -9.49
N ARG A 1050 -12.62 18.01 -9.43
CA ARG A 1050 -11.63 18.00 -10.52
C ARG A 1050 -10.52 16.99 -10.25
N TRP A 1051 -9.78 16.61 -11.30
CA TRP A 1051 -8.74 15.59 -11.21
C TRP A 1051 -7.33 16.19 -11.06
N VAL A 1052 -6.53 15.53 -10.22
CA VAL A 1052 -5.10 15.80 -10.04
C VAL A 1052 -4.34 14.50 -10.30
N VAL A 1053 -3.58 14.46 -11.39
CA VAL A 1053 -2.60 13.40 -11.65
C VAL A 1053 -1.25 13.92 -11.18
N TYR A 1054 -0.71 13.42 -10.06
CA TYR A 1054 0.48 14.03 -9.45
C TYR A 1054 1.76 13.83 -10.25
N GLY A 1055 1.88 12.74 -11.00
CA GLY A 1055 3.08 12.41 -11.73
C GLY A 1055 2.76 11.46 -12.87
N ILE A 1056 3.11 11.85 -14.10
CA ILE A 1056 3.02 10.97 -15.28
C ILE A 1056 4.35 10.25 -15.58
N GLY A 1057 5.45 10.67 -14.94
CA GLY A 1057 6.77 10.03 -15.06
C GLY A 1057 7.42 10.19 -16.43
N ASN A 1058 8.40 9.33 -16.71
CA ASN A 1058 9.15 9.35 -17.98
C ASN A 1058 8.31 8.91 -19.17
N PHE A 1059 8.46 9.61 -20.30
CA PHE A 1059 8.01 9.13 -21.61
C PHE A 1059 9.20 8.47 -22.36
N VAL A 1060 10.04 9.27 -23.03
CA VAL A 1060 11.31 8.81 -23.62
C VAL A 1060 12.46 9.53 -22.94
N TYR A 1061 12.99 8.91 -21.89
CA TYR A 1061 14.10 9.48 -21.10
C TYR A 1061 15.30 8.55 -21.17
N ASN A 1062 16.23 8.78 -22.10
CA ASN A 1062 17.30 7.85 -22.48
C ASN A 1062 18.49 7.81 -21.51
N ALA A 1063 18.21 7.87 -20.21
CA ALA A 1063 19.12 7.52 -19.13
C ALA A 1063 18.83 6.08 -18.64
N PRO A 1064 19.78 5.39 -17.96
CA PRO A 1064 19.57 4.01 -17.49
C PRO A 1064 18.46 3.79 -16.44
N GLY A 1065 17.69 4.81 -16.04
CA GLY A 1065 16.73 4.71 -14.95
C GLY A 1065 17.37 4.48 -13.57
N ARG A 1066 16.59 4.75 -12.51
CA ARG A 1066 16.99 4.54 -11.10
C ARG A 1066 15.91 3.81 -10.28
N PHE A 1067 14.89 3.24 -10.91
CA PHE A 1067 13.74 2.62 -10.27
C PHE A 1067 14.14 1.56 -9.22
N HIS A 1068 15.02 0.63 -9.60
CA HIS A 1068 15.60 -0.38 -8.69
C HIS A 1068 16.36 0.19 -7.49
N LYS A 1069 16.98 1.37 -7.61
CA LYS A 1069 17.75 1.99 -6.50
C LYS A 1069 16.83 2.57 -5.42
N PHE A 1070 15.62 2.96 -5.79
CA PHE A 1070 14.64 3.62 -4.91
C PHE A 1070 13.42 2.74 -4.58
N ASP A 1071 13.39 1.49 -5.05
CA ASP A 1071 12.28 0.52 -4.88
C ASP A 1071 10.90 1.03 -5.35
N VAL A 1072 10.90 1.77 -6.47
CA VAL A 1072 9.69 2.31 -7.10
C VAL A 1072 9.36 1.62 -8.42
N LEU A 1073 8.12 1.77 -8.89
CA LEU A 1073 7.68 1.14 -10.13
C LEU A 1073 8.28 1.82 -11.38
N PRO A 1074 8.67 1.04 -12.40
CA PRO A 1074 9.22 1.54 -13.66
C PRO A 1074 8.13 1.99 -14.64
N TYR A 1075 7.06 2.63 -14.15
CA TYR A 1075 5.88 2.95 -14.95
C TYR A 1075 5.70 4.45 -15.14
N GLY A 1076 5.30 4.83 -16.36
CA GLY A 1076 4.84 6.17 -16.72
C GLY A 1076 3.42 6.12 -17.30
N LEU A 1077 2.85 7.29 -17.58
CA LEU A 1077 1.55 7.49 -18.22
C LEU A 1077 1.70 8.43 -19.42
N ILE A 1078 0.92 8.17 -20.46
CA ILE A 1078 0.66 9.12 -21.55
C ILE A 1078 -0.81 9.55 -21.45
N PRO A 1079 -1.11 10.76 -20.92
CA PRO A 1079 -2.47 11.27 -20.89
C PRO A 1079 -2.94 11.77 -22.26
N ARG A 1080 -4.14 11.36 -22.68
CA ARG A 1080 -4.89 11.91 -23.80
C ARG A 1080 -6.19 12.53 -23.31
N LEU A 1081 -6.30 13.84 -23.43
CA LEU A 1081 -7.52 14.58 -23.13
C LEU A 1081 -8.38 14.62 -24.39
N ARG A 1082 -9.63 14.14 -24.32
CA ARG A 1082 -10.57 14.07 -25.45
C ARG A 1082 -11.77 14.98 -25.18
N PHE A 1083 -12.12 15.79 -26.17
CA PHE A 1083 -13.30 16.65 -26.20
C PHE A 1083 -14.33 16.02 -27.12
N LEU A 1084 -15.51 15.69 -26.61
CA LEU A 1084 -16.58 15.04 -27.36
C LEU A 1084 -17.81 15.96 -27.42
N ALA A 1085 -18.33 16.21 -28.62
CA ALA A 1085 -19.60 16.89 -28.83
C ALA A 1085 -20.77 15.87 -28.83
N GLN A 1086 -21.78 16.14 -28.01
CA GLN A 1086 -23.02 15.37 -27.89
C GLN A 1086 -24.21 16.34 -27.88
N HIS A 1087 -24.78 16.65 -29.05
CA HIS A 1087 -25.83 17.68 -29.19
C HIS A 1087 -25.44 18.98 -28.46
N ASP A 1088 -26.27 19.43 -27.51
CA ASP A 1088 -26.06 20.61 -26.67
C ASP A 1088 -25.18 20.30 -25.43
N GLN A 1089 -24.22 19.37 -25.52
CA GLN A 1089 -23.28 19.06 -24.42
C GLN A 1089 -21.85 18.78 -24.93
N CYS A 1090 -20.86 19.27 -24.19
CA CYS A 1090 -19.44 18.94 -24.41
C CYS A 1090 -18.94 18.19 -23.17
N SER A 1091 -18.50 16.96 -23.38
CA SER A 1091 -17.88 16.14 -22.35
C SER A 1091 -16.38 16.03 -22.58
N VAL A 1092 -15.62 16.14 -21.50
CA VAL A 1092 -14.16 16.02 -21.50
C VAL A 1092 -13.76 14.74 -20.77
N GLU A 1093 -13.07 13.85 -21.47
CA GLU A 1093 -12.56 12.58 -20.94
C GLU A 1093 -11.02 12.56 -20.95
N LEU A 1094 -10.42 11.96 -19.93
CA LEU A 1094 -8.97 11.78 -19.82
C LEU A 1094 -8.63 10.30 -19.89
N GLU A 1095 -8.06 9.87 -21.01
CA GLU A 1095 -7.51 8.53 -21.20
C GLU A 1095 -6.05 8.51 -20.74
N LEU A 1096 -5.67 7.59 -19.85
CA LEU A 1096 -4.31 7.44 -19.33
C LEU A 1096 -3.73 6.12 -19.82
N TYR A 1097 -2.74 6.18 -20.71
CA TYR A 1097 -2.07 5.01 -21.28
C TYR A 1097 -0.81 4.64 -20.49
N PRO A 1098 -0.75 3.50 -19.80
CA PRO A 1098 0.41 3.15 -18.98
C PRO A 1098 1.53 2.48 -19.78
N ILE A 1099 2.76 2.91 -19.49
CA ILE A 1099 3.98 2.51 -20.20
C ILE A 1099 5.08 2.04 -19.25
N PHE A 1100 5.97 1.18 -19.74
CA PHE A 1100 7.16 0.68 -19.06
C PHE A 1100 8.38 1.50 -19.48
N SER A 1101 9.16 2.00 -18.52
CA SER A 1101 10.20 3.03 -18.72
C SER A 1101 11.57 2.72 -18.08
N ASP A 1102 11.81 1.50 -17.55
CA ASP A 1102 13.16 1.13 -17.08
C ASP A 1102 14.04 0.61 -18.22
N ASN A 1103 14.90 1.50 -18.72
CA ASN A 1103 15.81 1.23 -19.82
C ASN A 1103 16.85 0.14 -19.56
N ARG A 1104 17.12 -0.26 -18.30
CA ARG A 1104 17.95 -1.45 -18.00
C ARG A 1104 17.25 -2.76 -18.32
N VAL A 1105 15.91 -2.74 -18.44
CA VAL A 1105 15.07 -3.92 -18.67
C VAL A 1105 14.43 -3.87 -20.07
N SER A 1106 14.09 -2.68 -20.56
CA SER A 1106 13.55 -2.48 -21.91
C SER A 1106 14.60 -2.28 -23.00
N ASP A 1107 15.89 -2.20 -22.65
CA ASP A 1107 16.99 -1.85 -23.57
C ASP A 1107 16.71 -0.55 -24.34
N TYR A 1108 16.39 0.51 -23.59
CA TYR A 1108 16.00 1.83 -24.08
C TYR A 1108 14.80 1.85 -25.06
N ASN A 1109 13.96 0.81 -25.06
CA ASN A 1109 12.77 0.71 -25.90
C ASN A 1109 11.47 0.74 -25.05
N PRO A 1110 11.02 1.93 -24.60
CA PRO A 1110 9.80 2.05 -23.79
C PRO A 1110 8.57 1.53 -24.55
N ARG A 1111 7.63 0.92 -23.83
CA ARG A 1111 6.48 0.21 -24.43
C ARG A 1111 5.25 0.28 -23.54
N TYR A 1112 4.06 0.03 -24.08
CA TYR A 1112 2.86 -0.19 -23.27
C TYR A 1112 3.05 -1.35 -22.26
N LEU A 1113 2.36 -1.27 -21.12
CA LEU A 1113 2.34 -2.36 -20.15
C LEU A 1113 1.67 -3.61 -20.72
N ASN A 1114 2.28 -4.76 -20.48
CA ASN A 1114 1.61 -6.04 -20.74
C ASN A 1114 0.55 -6.35 -19.65
N ALA A 1115 -0.31 -7.33 -19.89
CA ALA A 1115 -1.40 -7.67 -18.96
C ALA A 1115 -0.94 -8.02 -17.52
N ARG A 1116 0.28 -8.54 -17.32
CA ARG A 1116 0.85 -8.81 -15.99
C ARG A 1116 1.24 -7.52 -15.28
N GLU A 1117 1.90 -6.61 -15.99
CA GLU A 1117 2.31 -5.30 -15.50
C GLU A 1117 1.10 -4.39 -15.22
N LEU A 1118 0.12 -4.36 -16.12
CA LEU A 1118 -1.13 -3.61 -15.94
C LEU A 1118 -1.89 -4.07 -14.69
N LYS A 1119 -1.96 -5.39 -14.44
CA LYS A 1119 -2.54 -5.96 -13.21
C LYS A 1119 -1.72 -5.62 -11.96
N ASN A 1120 -0.40 -5.42 -12.08
CA ASN A 1120 0.44 -4.95 -10.97
C ASN A 1120 0.24 -3.45 -10.69
N LEU A 1121 0.09 -2.62 -11.74
CA LEU A 1121 -0.20 -1.20 -11.63
C LEU A 1121 -1.55 -0.95 -10.94
N LEU A 1122 -2.62 -1.62 -11.40
CA LEU A 1122 -3.95 -1.55 -10.79
C LEU A 1122 -3.92 -1.85 -9.28
N ARG A 1123 -3.11 -2.82 -8.85
CA ARG A 1123 -2.93 -3.16 -7.43
C ARG A 1123 -2.13 -2.16 -6.61
N ARG A 1124 -1.36 -1.27 -7.26
CA ARG A 1124 -0.65 -0.20 -6.57
C ARG A 1124 -1.52 1.05 -6.46
N PHE A 1125 -2.37 1.35 -7.45
CA PHE A 1125 -3.44 2.35 -7.30
C PHE A 1125 -4.26 2.08 -6.02
N THR A 1126 -4.72 0.84 -5.81
CA THR A 1126 -5.51 0.47 -4.60
C THR A 1126 -4.74 0.49 -3.27
N LEU A 1127 -3.42 0.72 -3.28
CA LEU A 1127 -2.57 0.74 -2.08
C LEU A 1127 -2.06 2.15 -1.73
N HIS A 1128 -2.19 3.10 -2.65
CA HIS A 1128 -1.64 4.46 -2.54
C HIS A 1128 -2.68 5.56 -2.85
N SER A 1129 -3.94 5.20 -3.15
CA SER A 1129 -5.03 6.16 -3.20
C SER A 1129 -5.47 6.55 -1.78
N ASP A 1130 -5.41 7.84 -1.44
CA ASP A 1130 -5.98 8.44 -0.21
C ASP A 1130 -7.53 8.50 -0.22
N ASP A 1131 -8.16 7.61 -0.98
CA ASP A 1131 -9.60 7.58 -1.24
C ASP A 1131 -10.25 6.60 -0.26
N ASP A 1132 -10.68 7.13 0.89
CA ASP A 1132 -11.29 6.37 2.00
C ASP A 1132 -12.51 5.52 1.57
N ASP A 1133 -13.16 5.83 0.43
CA ASP A 1133 -14.37 5.17 -0.08
C ASP A 1133 -14.14 4.29 -1.35
N ASN A 1134 -12.91 4.20 -1.85
CA ASN A 1134 -12.55 3.56 -3.14
C ASN A 1134 -13.26 4.17 -4.37
N GLU A 1135 -13.57 5.46 -4.35
CA GLU A 1135 -14.30 6.14 -5.43
C GLU A 1135 -13.53 6.10 -6.77
N LEU A 1136 -12.21 6.32 -6.74
CA LEU A 1136 -11.30 6.21 -7.88
C LEU A 1136 -11.43 4.85 -8.60
N ILE A 1137 -11.43 3.74 -7.84
CA ILE A 1137 -11.52 2.38 -8.41
C ILE A 1137 -12.90 2.13 -9.03
N ARG A 1138 -13.96 2.73 -8.46
CA ARG A 1138 -15.33 2.64 -8.98
C ARG A 1138 -15.57 3.49 -10.22
N ARG A 1139 -14.77 4.55 -10.43
CA ARG A 1139 -14.91 5.50 -11.54
C ARG A 1139 -13.89 5.33 -12.67
N VAL A 1140 -12.73 4.72 -12.41
CA VAL A 1140 -11.77 4.33 -13.45
C VAL A 1140 -12.38 3.25 -14.33
N VAL A 1141 -12.74 3.62 -15.56
CA VAL A 1141 -13.16 2.64 -16.57
C VAL A 1141 -11.92 2.10 -17.27
N MET A 1142 -11.71 0.78 -17.18
CA MET A 1142 -10.70 0.09 -17.99
C MET A 1142 -11.17 0.02 -19.44
N GLY A 1143 -10.48 0.74 -20.32
CA GLY A 1143 -10.70 0.70 -21.75
C GLY A 1143 -9.62 -0.09 -22.48
N HIS A 1144 -9.95 -0.55 -23.69
CA HIS A 1144 -8.98 -1.04 -24.65
C HIS A 1144 -9.38 -0.50 -26.03
N ASN A 1145 -8.45 0.14 -26.73
CA ASN A 1145 -8.65 0.60 -28.11
C ASN A 1145 -7.45 0.20 -28.98
N GLN A 1146 -7.41 0.70 -30.20
CA GLN A 1146 -6.41 0.34 -31.22
C GLN A 1146 -4.95 0.70 -30.84
N PHE A 1147 -4.73 1.48 -29.78
CA PHE A 1147 -3.41 1.82 -29.27
C PHE A 1147 -2.98 0.92 -28.10
N GLY A 1148 -3.94 0.33 -27.37
CA GLY A 1148 -3.68 -0.53 -26.21
C GLY A 1148 -4.69 -0.34 -25.07
N PRO A 1149 -4.38 -0.87 -23.87
CA PRO A 1149 -5.17 -0.65 -22.66
C PRO A 1149 -4.97 0.76 -22.10
N TYR A 1150 -6.02 1.35 -21.54
CA TYR A 1150 -6.00 2.66 -20.89
C TYR A 1150 -6.97 2.74 -19.71
N PHE A 1151 -6.76 3.72 -18.83
CA PHE A 1151 -7.71 4.12 -17.79
C PHE A 1151 -8.48 5.35 -18.29
N SER A 1152 -9.82 5.37 -18.21
CA SER A 1152 -10.60 6.59 -18.48
C SER A 1152 -11.07 7.26 -17.17
N LEU A 1153 -10.94 8.58 -17.11
CA LEU A 1153 -11.46 9.46 -16.07
C LEU A 1153 -12.34 10.54 -16.72
N GLN A 1154 -13.61 10.64 -16.31
CA GLN A 1154 -14.49 11.72 -16.77
C GLN A 1154 -14.15 13.02 -16.05
N VAL A 1155 -13.76 14.06 -16.80
CA VAL A 1155 -13.22 15.31 -16.25
C VAL A 1155 -14.30 16.37 -16.10
N ALA A 1156 -15.10 16.59 -17.15
CA ALA A 1156 -16.19 17.58 -17.14
C ALA A 1156 -17.33 17.18 -18.07
N SER A 1157 -18.53 17.68 -17.79
CA SER A 1157 -19.68 17.66 -18.69
C SER A 1157 -20.42 18.99 -18.56
N HIS A 1158 -20.34 19.84 -19.58
CA HIS A 1158 -20.99 21.16 -19.57
C HIS A 1158 -22.23 21.15 -20.48
N PRO A 1159 -23.38 21.68 -20.02
CA PRO A 1159 -24.48 22.04 -20.91
C PRO A 1159 -24.05 23.17 -21.84
N TRP A 1160 -24.48 23.12 -23.10
CA TRP A 1160 -24.35 24.21 -24.05
C TRP A 1160 -25.54 25.15 -23.87
N ASP A 1161 -25.35 26.18 -23.03
CA ASP A 1161 -26.03 27.46 -23.18
C ASP A 1161 -24.99 28.47 -23.70
#